data_AF-A0A9D1ASD9-F1
#
_entry.id   AF-A0A9D1ASD9-F1
#
_cell.length_a   1.000
_cell.length_b   1.000
_cell.length_c   1.000
_cell.angle_alpha   90.00
_cell.angle_beta   90.00
_cell.angle_gamma   90.00
#
_symmetry.space_group_name_H-M   'P 1'
#
loop_
_entity.id
_entity.type
_entity.pdbx_description
1 polymer ?
#
loop_
_entity_poly.entity_id
_entity_poly.type
_entity_poly.pdbx_seq_one_letter_code
_entity_poly.pdbx_strand_id
1 'polypeptide(L)'
;MNWSSWLPSVILIVAVGGTILYYNQDTSTPRLRERSRSCRSLSGEVQDRIDACYGELGTTQLSPEVAELLAQIQRDGALFTVGANLSGDLEAVRVQDHPTISDALLETDDAEVSRLLREQGVRGLVVHRDLIGAVDRDRSVIARLAHHDELRWFQLRYVTDELMVYTVRSSPSRVPIETGDQLLRGLRARLRGLPMTEWPKQGWHPATIRLIGTIRLQGKTLAIRHVISASESNAVDLALDEMAEKLTREWERQVEPAGHGRLKDRLDDVRLELHVVMERAPVEPRSRTAIFELWEMGVDGMMFRQRAPRPGEDLEEKFSYMPGSELVVSSDRSADEFLRESVAAFGWHDARPWEKDPRTRLDLIRDEHFMESSPGGGPAVRLVRGMPEVPMSWVTDRHVQDMLVSGGEWWLHNLRSDKSFEYKYWPVQNRRSTEYNEVRHILAARDLADTWRYRNDPRYLDGSEAAMDWLMQFAVDHEDPVQGPLPHPPEGSLLFRYPSYKLQAAVKKQANQKLGTVAVALLGWIAWADASGSSERDPQIRRMANFVRSQQEGDGRFRAYYVQKGHSYEQNKNDIVPGEAMLALGMVAEYFDEPEWLGAYEGFLKFYRPWFRKRAERKRSIGRWPHDTYENQDRLDLVQFGPWSVMAAKQVYKLTGDKDAAEFGLEVADWMIDNYQWRGDVAPWSDYVGGYYKLPEELPAMQTFCYSEGTAAAYTLASRYAPERKAKYERSTAEAIRFLEVMQFDALDSYFVARPEKVRGGIKYTMNENKIRIDYVGHGLSTLSQWLDARAYDPAVELDLWPVDDLQRAAGSPGSVPGLDYSGVGLYLPSGELYLPSGELGSIPPQAPADGVGGGVEGSEPPGAR
;
A
#
# COMPACT_ATOMS: atom_id res chain seq x y z
N MET A 1 -7.06 -34.88 1.03
CA MET A 1 -6.44 -33.68 1.61
C MET A 1 -7.50 -32.89 2.35
N ASN A 2 -7.31 -32.69 3.65
CA ASN A 2 -8.33 -32.27 4.63
C ASN A 2 -8.52 -30.73 4.63
N TRP A 3 -9.77 -30.27 4.63
CA TRP A 3 -10.21 -28.87 4.43
C TRP A 3 -10.11 -27.96 5.68
N SER A 4 -9.19 -28.25 6.62
CA SER A 4 -9.19 -27.65 7.96
C SER A 4 -8.12 -26.58 8.22
N SER A 5 -7.57 -25.90 7.20
CA SER A 5 -6.49 -24.91 7.36
C SER A 5 -6.86 -23.43 7.06
N TRP A 6 -8.16 -23.09 6.96
CA TRP A 6 -8.63 -21.72 6.68
C TRP A 6 -9.45 -21.06 7.81
N LEU A 7 -9.38 -21.58 9.03
CA LEU A 7 -9.94 -20.96 10.24
C LEU A 7 -8.85 -20.86 11.30
N PRO A 8 -8.58 -19.68 11.88
CA PRO A 8 -7.83 -19.63 13.13
C PRO A 8 -8.72 -20.23 14.23
N SER A 9 -8.27 -21.35 14.79
CA SER A 9 -8.71 -21.95 16.07
C SER A 9 -10.17 -22.42 16.16
N VAL A 10 -10.33 -23.74 16.37
CA VAL A 10 -11.59 -24.36 16.80
C VAL A 10 -11.97 -23.85 18.19
N ILE A 11 -13.06 -23.08 18.29
CA ILE A 11 -13.68 -22.65 19.55
C ILE A 11 -14.99 -23.43 19.73
N LEU A 12 -15.13 -24.06 20.90
CA LEU A 12 -16.36 -24.70 21.36
C LEU A 12 -17.40 -23.59 21.63
N ILE A 13 -18.39 -23.43 20.75
CA ILE A 13 -19.48 -22.45 20.91
C ILE A 13 -20.58 -23.09 21.77
N VAL A 14 -20.71 -22.64 23.03
CA VAL A 14 -21.96 -22.80 23.80
C VAL A 14 -22.76 -21.53 23.59
N ALA A 15 -23.83 -21.61 22.79
CA ALA A 15 -24.69 -20.48 22.48
C ALA A 15 -25.72 -20.27 23.62
N VAL A 16 -25.53 -19.22 24.42
CA VAL A 16 -26.60 -18.54 25.17
C VAL A 16 -26.41 -17.04 24.99
N GLY A 17 -27.48 -16.34 24.60
CA GLY A 17 -27.48 -14.99 24.03
C GLY A 17 -26.63 -13.95 24.76
N GLY A 18 -25.51 -13.58 24.14
CA GLY A 18 -24.66 -12.46 24.53
C GLY A 18 -23.62 -12.21 23.44
N THR A 19 -23.43 -10.95 23.07
CA THR A 19 -22.42 -10.45 22.14
C THR A 19 -21.05 -11.12 22.39
N ILE A 20 -20.54 -11.88 21.42
CA ILE A 20 -19.20 -12.49 21.51
C ILE A 20 -18.19 -11.41 21.14
N LEU A 21 -17.63 -10.75 22.16
CA LEU A 21 -16.38 -10.02 22.05
C LEU A 21 -15.25 -11.04 21.98
N TYR A 22 -14.54 -11.10 20.85
CA TYR A 22 -13.30 -11.87 20.72
C TYR A 22 -12.22 -11.22 21.59
N TYR A 23 -12.08 -11.69 22.82
CA TYR A 23 -10.88 -11.45 23.61
C TYR A 23 -9.87 -12.55 23.29
N ASN A 24 -8.87 -12.22 22.47
CA ASN A 24 -7.61 -12.96 22.54
C ASN A 24 -7.15 -12.85 24.00
N GLN A 25 -6.98 -13.99 24.68
CA GLN A 25 -6.35 -14.02 25.99
C GLN A 25 -4.87 -13.70 25.81
N ASP A 26 -4.59 -12.41 25.69
CA ASP A 26 -3.24 -11.85 25.72
C ASP A 26 -2.61 -12.22 27.08
N THR A 27 -1.37 -12.71 27.04
CA THR A 27 -0.64 -13.19 28.22
C THR A 27 0.10 -12.05 28.93
N SER A 28 -0.12 -10.79 28.53
CA SER A 28 0.38 -9.61 29.24
C SER A 28 0.00 -9.62 30.72
N THR A 29 0.94 -9.20 31.58
CA THR A 29 0.69 -9.11 33.02
C THR A 29 -0.46 -8.13 33.30
N PRO A 30 -1.35 -8.40 34.27
CA PRO A 30 -2.52 -7.54 34.54
C PRO A 30 -2.21 -6.05 34.76
N ARG A 31 -1.00 -5.72 35.23
CA ARG A 31 -0.57 -4.32 35.48
C ARG A 31 -0.30 -3.52 34.20
N LEU A 32 0.30 -4.12 33.18
CA LEU A 32 0.51 -3.46 31.89
C LEU A 32 -0.84 -3.10 31.23
N ARG A 33 -1.87 -3.93 31.47
CA ARG A 33 -3.23 -3.67 31.00
C ARG A 33 -3.89 -2.47 31.67
N GLU A 34 -3.65 -2.25 32.96
CA GLU A 34 -4.27 -1.14 33.70
C GLU A 34 -3.65 0.21 33.34
N ARG A 35 -2.32 0.28 33.16
CA ARG A 35 -1.61 1.51 32.80
C ARG A 35 -1.88 1.94 31.36
N SER A 36 -1.76 1.04 30.39
CA SER A 36 -2.08 1.36 28.99
C SER A 36 -3.53 1.81 28.80
N ARG A 37 -4.46 1.32 29.64
CA ARG A 37 -5.86 1.77 29.65
C ARG A 37 -6.02 3.22 30.10
N SER A 38 -5.18 3.72 31.03
CA SER A 38 -5.30 5.09 31.53
C SER A 38 -5.08 6.11 30.41
N CYS A 39 -3.94 6.07 29.72
CA CYS A 39 -3.63 6.99 28.63
C CYS A 39 -4.61 6.85 27.44
N ARG A 40 -4.99 5.61 27.08
CA ARG A 40 -5.98 5.35 26.01
C ARG A 40 -7.39 5.88 26.32
N SER A 41 -7.71 6.13 27.60
CA SER A 41 -9.03 6.63 28.02
C SER A 41 -9.12 8.16 28.05
N LEU A 42 -8.02 8.87 27.76
CA LEU A 42 -7.98 10.33 27.79
C LEU A 42 -8.67 10.95 26.57
N SER A 43 -9.34 12.07 26.79
CA SER A 43 -10.01 12.88 25.77
C SER A 43 -9.54 14.34 25.86
N GLY A 44 -9.85 15.14 24.84
CA GLY A 44 -9.42 16.55 24.76
C GLY A 44 -8.29 16.76 23.75
N GLU A 45 -7.62 17.90 23.83
CA GLU A 45 -6.50 18.26 22.95
C GLU A 45 -5.27 17.37 23.20
N VAL A 46 -4.41 17.21 22.19
CA VAL A 46 -3.23 16.34 22.25
C VAL A 46 -2.36 16.65 23.48
N GLN A 47 -2.10 17.93 23.74
CA GLN A 47 -1.28 18.37 24.87
C GLN A 47 -1.90 17.98 26.23
N ASP A 48 -3.19 18.25 26.42
CA ASP A 48 -3.89 17.90 27.67
C ASP A 48 -3.85 16.39 27.93
N ARG A 49 -3.99 15.58 26.87
CA ARG A 49 -3.90 14.11 26.97
C ARG A 49 -2.49 13.66 27.31
N ILE A 50 -1.46 14.29 26.74
CA ILE A 50 -0.07 13.99 27.07
C ILE A 50 0.21 14.31 28.54
N ASP A 51 -0.18 15.49 29.01
CA ASP A 51 0.05 15.94 30.39
C ASP A 51 -0.69 15.05 31.40
N ALA A 52 -1.95 14.71 31.12
CA ALA A 52 -2.71 13.78 31.94
C ALA A 52 -2.08 12.38 31.93
N CYS A 53 -1.61 11.89 30.78
CA CYS A 53 -0.92 10.61 30.67
C CYS A 53 0.35 10.61 31.54
N TYR A 54 1.17 11.66 31.50
CA TYR A 54 2.36 11.77 32.34
C TYR A 54 2.10 11.61 33.84
N GLY A 55 0.94 12.07 34.34
CA GLY A 55 0.53 11.88 35.73
C GLY A 55 0.23 10.42 36.11
N GLU A 56 -0.19 9.61 35.14
CA GLU A 56 -0.52 8.19 35.30
C GLU A 56 0.70 7.27 35.10
N LEU A 57 1.73 7.77 34.42
CA LEU A 57 2.97 7.02 34.17
C LEU A 57 3.80 6.92 35.46
N GLY A 58 3.74 5.73 36.08
CA GLY A 58 4.51 5.41 37.28
C GLY A 58 6.02 5.24 37.03
N THR A 59 6.74 4.79 38.05
CA THR A 59 8.16 4.44 37.91
C THR A 59 8.34 3.13 37.14
N THR A 60 9.18 3.15 36.12
CA THR A 60 9.58 1.99 35.32
C THR A 60 10.80 1.31 35.93
N GLN A 61 10.70 -0.02 36.09
CA GLN A 61 11.83 -0.85 36.50
C GLN A 61 12.73 -1.15 35.30
N LEU A 62 14.02 -0.89 35.44
CA LEU A 62 15.00 -1.12 34.37
C LEU A 62 15.56 -2.54 34.46
N SER A 63 15.67 -3.21 33.31
CA SER A 63 16.50 -4.40 33.20
C SER A 63 17.98 -4.01 33.36
N PRO A 64 18.85 -4.93 33.81
CA PRO A 64 20.28 -4.68 33.92
C PRO A 64 20.89 -4.17 32.60
N GLU A 65 20.47 -4.73 31.47
CA GLU A 65 20.95 -4.36 30.13
C GLU A 65 20.57 -2.92 29.76
N VAL A 66 19.35 -2.50 30.09
CA VAL A 66 18.89 -1.13 29.83
C VAL A 66 19.57 -0.15 30.78
N ALA A 67 19.70 -0.50 32.06
CA ALA A 67 20.40 0.33 33.04
C ALA A 67 21.87 0.57 32.63
N GLU A 68 22.56 -0.47 32.15
CA GLU A 68 23.93 -0.36 31.62
C GLU A 68 24.00 0.54 30.39
N LEU A 69 23.07 0.37 29.42
CA LEU A 69 22.99 1.21 28.24
C LEU A 69 22.74 2.68 28.59
N LEU A 70 21.78 2.96 29.48
CA LEU A 70 21.48 4.32 29.91
C LEU A 70 22.65 4.96 30.65
N ALA A 71 23.33 4.20 31.51
CA ALA A 71 24.55 4.66 32.16
C ALA A 71 25.67 4.95 31.15
N GLN A 72 25.77 4.17 30.06
CA GLN A 72 26.69 4.45 28.96
C GLN A 72 26.35 5.76 28.25
N ILE A 73 25.08 5.96 27.89
CA ILE A 73 24.65 7.20 27.23
C ILE A 73 24.86 8.41 28.15
N GLN A 74 24.60 8.26 29.46
CA GLN A 74 24.78 9.31 30.45
C GLN A 74 26.26 9.72 30.61
N ARG A 75 27.21 8.80 30.39
CA ARG A 75 28.65 9.14 30.37
C ARG A 75 29.02 10.04 29.18
N ASP A 76 28.28 9.92 28.07
CA ASP A 76 28.54 10.68 26.85
C ASP A 76 27.79 12.04 26.83
N GLY A 77 26.74 12.19 27.64
CA GLY A 77 26.01 13.45 27.85
C GLY A 77 24.69 13.27 28.61
N ALA A 78 23.86 14.30 28.66
CA ALA A 78 22.63 14.26 29.45
C ALA A 78 21.60 13.25 28.90
N LEU A 79 20.77 12.72 29.80
CA LEU A 79 19.67 11.80 29.50
C LEU A 79 18.34 12.50 29.78
N PHE A 80 17.47 12.57 28.77
CA PHE A 80 16.14 13.16 28.92
C PHE A 80 15.06 12.07 28.89
N THR A 81 13.94 12.27 29.60
CA THR A 81 12.78 11.37 29.57
C THR A 81 11.51 12.07 29.08
N VAL A 82 10.71 11.34 28.31
CA VAL A 82 9.37 11.74 27.83
C VAL A 82 8.37 10.80 28.50
N GLY A 83 7.71 11.29 29.55
CA GLY A 83 6.74 10.52 30.33
C GLY A 83 7.29 9.37 31.18
N ALA A 84 8.60 9.11 31.16
CA ALA A 84 9.18 8.01 31.94
C ALA A 84 9.78 8.50 33.27
N ASN A 85 9.43 7.81 34.35
CA ASN A 85 10.12 7.90 35.64
C ASN A 85 11.02 6.67 35.79
N LEU A 86 12.34 6.86 35.71
CA LEU A 86 13.27 5.74 35.76
C LEU A 86 13.58 5.36 37.21
N SER A 87 13.75 4.06 37.46
CA SER A 87 14.26 3.56 38.74
C SER A 87 15.79 3.58 38.78
N GLY A 88 16.35 3.60 39.99
CA GLY A 88 17.80 3.57 40.23
C GLY A 88 18.45 4.96 40.31
N ASP A 89 19.79 4.98 40.32
CA ASP A 89 20.61 6.18 40.50
C ASP A 89 20.90 6.95 39.18
N LEU A 90 20.06 6.77 38.14
CA LEU A 90 20.22 7.48 36.87
C LEU A 90 19.67 8.90 36.99
N GLU A 91 20.49 9.89 36.61
CA GLU A 91 20.07 11.29 36.56
C GLU A 91 19.45 11.55 35.18
N ALA A 92 18.12 11.52 35.12
CA ALA A 92 17.37 11.86 33.92
C ALA A 92 16.53 13.12 34.14
N VAL A 93 16.59 14.04 33.19
CA VAL A 93 15.79 15.28 33.21
C VAL A 93 14.50 15.05 32.44
N ARG A 94 13.38 15.47 33.02
CA ARG A 94 12.08 15.38 32.37
C ARG A 94 11.97 16.44 31.29
N VAL A 95 11.54 16.07 30.08
CA VAL A 95 11.33 17.03 28.99
C VAL A 95 10.30 18.09 29.36
N GLN A 96 9.34 17.74 30.21
CA GLN A 96 8.31 18.64 30.73
C GLN A 96 8.89 19.83 31.52
N ASP A 97 10.11 19.70 32.05
CA ASP A 97 10.81 20.79 32.74
C ASP A 97 11.48 21.77 31.77
N HIS A 98 11.39 21.51 30.45
CA HIS A 98 11.95 22.31 29.37
C HIS A 98 10.88 22.68 28.32
N PRO A 99 10.09 23.75 28.54
CA PRO A 99 8.97 24.12 27.67
C PRO A 99 9.33 24.24 26.20
N THR A 100 10.47 24.87 25.86
CA THR A 100 10.92 24.99 24.46
C THR A 100 11.12 23.65 23.75
N ILE A 101 11.62 22.63 24.46
CA ILE A 101 11.81 21.29 23.89
C ILE A 101 10.47 20.55 23.84
N SER A 102 9.64 20.69 24.87
CA SER A 102 8.29 20.12 24.90
C SER A 102 7.42 20.63 23.76
N ASP A 103 7.43 21.95 23.50
CA ASP A 103 6.72 22.57 22.39
C ASP A 103 7.26 22.07 21.05
N ALA A 104 8.59 22.04 20.88
CA ALA A 104 9.22 21.54 19.65
C ALA A 104 8.91 20.05 19.38
N LEU A 105 8.66 19.24 20.40
CA LEU A 105 8.23 17.85 20.24
C LEU A 105 6.81 17.71 19.65
N LEU A 106 5.94 18.70 19.85
CA LEU A 106 4.61 18.74 19.24
C LEU A 106 4.66 19.19 17.78
N GLU A 107 5.75 19.84 17.37
CA GLU A 107 6.01 20.23 15.99
C GLU A 107 6.51 19.06 15.13
N THR A 108 6.74 19.29 13.84
CA THR A 108 7.06 18.24 12.86
C THR A 108 8.55 18.12 12.50
N ASP A 109 9.42 19.03 12.97
CA ASP A 109 10.84 19.09 12.61
C ASP A 109 11.72 18.34 13.64
N ASP A 110 12.11 17.11 13.31
CA ASP A 110 12.97 16.30 14.17
C ASP A 110 14.44 16.77 14.18
N ALA A 111 14.86 17.54 13.17
CA ALA A 111 16.20 18.15 13.14
C ALA A 111 16.30 19.25 14.20
N GLU A 112 15.27 20.08 14.30
CA GLU A 112 15.19 21.16 15.28
C GLU A 112 15.14 20.63 16.71
N VAL A 113 14.30 19.62 16.98
CA VAL A 113 14.27 18.97 18.30
C VAL A 113 15.64 18.38 18.65
N SER A 114 16.28 17.69 17.71
CA SER A 114 17.63 17.15 17.92
C SER A 114 18.65 18.25 18.23
N ARG A 115 18.62 19.36 17.49
CA ARG A 115 19.48 20.53 17.75
C ARG A 115 19.29 21.06 19.17
N LEU A 116 18.04 21.34 19.56
CA LEU A 116 17.69 21.85 20.90
C LEU A 116 18.14 20.90 22.01
N LEU A 117 17.90 19.60 21.88
CA LEU A 117 18.37 18.59 22.82
C LEU A 117 19.91 18.59 22.92
N ARG A 118 20.61 18.63 21.78
CA ARG A 118 22.08 18.60 21.76
C ARG A 118 22.71 19.87 22.33
N GLU A 119 22.08 21.02 22.19
CA GLU A 119 22.50 22.28 22.82
C GLU A 119 22.42 22.21 24.35
N GLN A 120 21.48 21.41 24.88
CA GLN A 120 21.42 21.07 26.31
C GLN A 120 22.37 19.92 26.70
N GLY A 121 23.26 19.50 25.80
CA GLY A 121 24.19 18.39 26.04
C GLY A 121 23.55 17.00 26.04
N VAL A 122 22.30 16.88 25.62
CA VAL A 122 21.57 15.60 25.62
C VAL A 122 22.13 14.66 24.56
N ARG A 123 22.26 13.38 24.94
CA ARG A 123 22.68 12.27 24.06
C ARG A 123 21.68 11.14 24.02
N GLY A 124 20.85 10.99 25.06
CA GLY A 124 19.81 9.98 25.16
C GLY A 124 18.44 10.58 25.38
N LEU A 125 17.43 9.95 24.79
CA LEU A 125 16.02 10.25 25.04
C LEU A 125 15.28 8.94 25.34
N VAL A 126 14.58 8.88 26.47
CA VAL A 126 13.79 7.71 26.89
C VAL A 126 12.31 8.04 26.82
N VAL A 127 11.57 7.29 26.01
CA VAL A 127 10.16 7.56 25.72
C VAL A 127 9.32 6.42 26.29
N HIS A 128 8.30 6.74 27.08
CA HIS A 128 7.37 5.73 27.59
C HIS A 128 6.42 5.25 26.49
N ARG A 129 6.28 3.93 26.31
CA ARG A 129 5.50 3.32 25.22
C ARG A 129 4.00 3.60 25.30
N ASP A 130 3.43 3.67 26.51
CA ASP A 130 2.00 3.98 26.69
C ASP A 130 1.59 5.39 26.20
N LEU A 131 2.55 6.25 25.82
CA LEU A 131 2.23 7.54 25.18
C LEU A 131 1.48 7.39 23.86
N ILE A 132 1.57 6.23 23.18
CA ILE A 132 0.70 5.91 22.02
C ILE A 132 -0.78 6.06 22.36
N GLY A 133 -1.14 5.88 23.64
CA GLY A 133 -2.50 6.04 24.12
C GLY A 133 -2.93 7.50 24.22
N ALA A 134 -2.01 8.47 24.23
CA ALA A 134 -2.29 9.90 24.40
C ALA A 134 -2.12 10.72 23.11
N VAL A 135 -1.30 10.26 22.17
CA VAL A 135 -0.99 10.96 20.91
C VAL A 135 -1.80 10.42 19.74
N ASP A 136 -2.08 11.28 18.77
CA ASP A 136 -2.52 10.85 17.45
C ASP A 136 -1.31 10.36 16.66
N ARG A 137 -1.47 9.38 15.76
CA ARG A 137 -0.36 8.88 14.95
C ARG A 137 -0.16 9.81 13.75
N ASP A 138 0.51 10.94 13.96
CA ASP A 138 0.75 11.97 12.96
C ASP A 138 2.25 12.30 12.76
N ARG A 139 2.57 13.45 12.17
CA ARG A 139 3.95 13.90 11.89
C ARG A 139 4.67 14.56 13.06
N SER A 140 4.00 14.82 14.18
CA SER A 140 4.64 15.41 15.34
C SER A 140 5.81 14.53 15.79
N VAL A 141 6.91 15.15 16.27
CA VAL A 141 8.09 14.40 16.69
C VAL A 141 7.75 13.48 17.87
N ILE A 142 6.88 13.90 18.78
CA ILE A 142 6.41 13.07 19.90
C ILE A 142 5.61 11.86 19.44
N ALA A 143 4.70 12.01 18.47
CA ALA A 143 3.95 10.88 17.92
C ALA A 143 4.90 9.89 17.24
N ARG A 144 5.83 10.38 16.43
CA ARG A 144 6.81 9.51 15.74
C ARG A 144 7.76 8.83 16.71
N LEU A 145 8.14 9.46 17.83
CA LEU A 145 8.91 8.82 18.90
C LEU A 145 8.11 7.73 19.65
N ALA A 146 6.82 7.99 19.91
CA ALA A 146 5.93 7.07 20.64
C ALA A 146 5.48 5.87 19.79
N HIS A 147 5.28 6.05 18.48
CA HIS A 147 4.94 5.00 17.54
C HIS A 147 6.15 4.35 16.86
N HIS A 148 7.35 4.89 17.09
CA HIS A 148 8.57 4.50 16.39
C HIS A 148 8.42 4.66 14.85
N ASP A 149 7.89 5.78 14.37
CA ASP A 149 7.70 6.06 12.94
C ASP A 149 8.99 6.65 12.27
N GLU A 150 8.87 7.36 11.14
CA GLU A 150 10.01 7.87 10.36
C GLU A 150 10.79 8.94 11.15
N LEU A 151 11.96 8.59 11.70
CA LEU A 151 12.85 9.51 12.43
C LEU A 151 14.24 9.53 11.81
N ARG A 152 14.76 10.71 11.49
CA ARG A 152 16.08 10.87 10.87
C ARG A 152 17.16 11.22 11.88
N TRP A 153 16.79 11.94 12.93
CA TRP A 153 17.74 12.48 13.90
C TRP A 153 17.78 11.71 15.22
N PHE A 154 16.98 10.66 15.33
CA PHE A 154 16.93 9.76 16.47
C PHE A 154 17.28 8.35 15.99
N GLN A 155 17.96 7.59 16.84
CA GLN A 155 18.26 6.18 16.58
C GLN A 155 17.79 5.37 17.78
N LEU A 156 16.85 4.45 17.56
CA LEU A 156 16.42 3.50 18.58
C LEU A 156 17.57 2.56 18.94
N ARG A 157 17.80 2.41 20.23
CA ARG A 157 18.89 1.62 20.81
C ARG A 157 18.40 0.44 21.60
N TYR A 158 17.18 0.49 22.13
CA TYR A 158 16.59 -0.55 22.97
C TYR A 158 15.08 -0.38 23.13
N VAL A 159 14.36 -1.50 23.24
CA VAL A 159 12.92 -1.53 23.55
C VAL A 159 12.65 -2.47 24.73
N THR A 160 11.97 -1.95 25.74
CA THR A 160 11.44 -2.73 26.88
C THR A 160 9.92 -2.85 26.78
N ASP A 161 9.30 -3.54 27.73
CA ASP A 161 7.84 -3.56 27.85
C ASP A 161 7.23 -2.15 28.02
N GLU A 162 7.96 -1.22 28.66
CA GLU A 162 7.47 0.12 28.99
C GLU A 162 8.19 1.26 28.25
N LEU A 163 9.41 1.04 27.72
CA LEU A 163 10.28 2.12 27.24
C LEU A 163 10.80 1.89 25.83
N MET A 164 11.02 2.99 25.13
CA MET A 164 11.90 3.07 23.96
C MET A 164 13.07 4.00 24.27
N VAL A 165 14.28 3.50 24.07
CA VAL A 165 15.52 4.24 24.34
C VAL A 165 16.13 4.68 23.03
N TYR A 166 16.22 5.99 22.81
CA TYR A 166 16.80 6.61 21.63
C TYR A 166 18.12 7.32 21.95
N THR A 167 19.02 7.38 20.97
CA THR A 167 20.15 8.31 20.96
C THR A 167 19.89 9.47 19.99
N VAL A 168 20.37 10.66 20.35
CA VAL A 168 20.19 11.90 19.57
C VAL A 168 21.38 12.13 18.64
N ARG A 169 21.14 12.15 17.32
CA ARG A 169 22.18 12.21 16.30
C ARG A 169 22.56 13.66 15.93
N SER A 170 23.80 13.86 15.49
CA SER A 170 24.28 15.15 14.94
C SER A 170 23.98 15.32 13.46
N SER A 171 23.53 14.26 12.81
CA SER A 171 23.31 14.18 11.39
C SER A 171 22.19 13.18 11.12
N PRO A 172 21.45 13.35 10.02
CA PRO A 172 20.34 12.47 9.69
C PRO A 172 20.82 11.03 9.45
N SER A 173 19.93 10.06 9.60
CA SER A 173 20.12 8.64 9.30
C SER A 173 20.08 8.30 7.81
N ARG A 174 19.98 9.31 6.94
CA ARG A 174 19.84 9.11 5.50
C ARG A 174 21.19 8.95 4.80
N VAL A 175 21.37 7.85 4.08
CA VAL A 175 22.52 7.62 3.19
C VAL A 175 22.23 8.27 1.82
N PRO A 176 23.11 9.09 1.23
CA PRO A 176 22.88 9.67 -0.10
C PRO A 176 22.74 8.60 -1.20
N ILE A 177 21.95 8.85 -2.25
CA ILE A 177 21.73 7.85 -3.30
C ILE A 177 23.01 7.54 -4.07
N GLU A 178 23.89 8.53 -4.22
CA GLU A 178 25.18 8.41 -4.91
C GLU A 178 26.10 7.48 -4.14
N THR A 179 25.99 7.47 -2.80
CA THR A 179 26.66 6.48 -1.96
C THR A 179 26.07 5.09 -2.20
N GLY A 180 24.74 4.96 -2.27
CA GLY A 180 24.08 3.70 -2.65
C GLY A 180 24.53 3.16 -4.01
N ASP A 181 24.65 4.02 -5.02
CA ASP A 181 25.15 3.70 -6.36
C ASP A 181 26.61 3.24 -6.34
N GLN A 182 27.48 3.95 -5.61
CA GLN A 182 28.88 3.56 -5.41
C GLN A 182 29.00 2.19 -4.72
N LEU A 183 28.15 1.92 -3.72
CA LEU A 183 28.15 0.64 -3.01
C LEU A 183 27.71 -0.52 -3.92
N LEU A 184 26.63 -0.36 -4.67
CA LEU A 184 26.13 -1.39 -5.60
C LEU A 184 27.12 -1.68 -6.73
N ARG A 185 27.66 -0.64 -7.36
CA ARG A 185 28.70 -0.80 -8.39
C ARG A 185 29.97 -1.43 -7.81
N GLY A 186 30.35 -1.03 -6.60
CA GLY A 186 31.48 -1.60 -5.87
C GLY A 186 31.30 -3.09 -5.56
N LEU A 187 30.10 -3.50 -5.15
CA LEU A 187 29.76 -4.92 -4.93
C LEU A 187 29.79 -5.70 -6.25
N ARG A 188 29.18 -5.19 -7.31
CA ARG A 188 29.16 -5.84 -8.63
C ARG A 188 30.55 -6.04 -9.20
N ALA A 189 31.43 -5.03 -9.11
CA ALA A 189 32.82 -5.12 -9.57
C ALA A 189 33.57 -6.27 -8.88
N ARG A 190 33.37 -6.44 -7.58
CA ARG A 190 33.97 -7.53 -6.79
C ARG A 190 33.41 -8.90 -7.16
N LEU A 191 32.09 -9.01 -7.34
CA LEU A 191 31.45 -10.25 -7.80
C LEU A 191 31.94 -10.66 -9.20
N ARG A 192 32.26 -9.69 -10.07
CA ARG A 192 32.89 -9.93 -11.39
C ARG A 192 34.37 -10.33 -11.30
N GLY A 193 35.02 -10.15 -10.15
CA GLY A 193 36.45 -10.36 -9.99
C GLY A 193 37.31 -9.29 -10.67
N LEU A 194 36.78 -8.07 -10.87
CA LEU A 194 37.56 -6.96 -11.44
C LEU A 194 38.69 -6.56 -10.47
N PRO A 195 39.86 -6.12 -10.99
CA PRO A 195 40.94 -5.66 -10.13
C PRO A 195 40.55 -4.39 -9.37
N MET A 196 41.12 -4.19 -8.18
CA MET A 196 40.82 -3.05 -7.29
C MET A 196 40.99 -1.67 -7.97
N THR A 197 41.89 -1.57 -8.96
CA THR A 197 42.10 -0.35 -9.75
C THR A 197 40.89 0.05 -10.60
N GLU A 198 39.97 -0.87 -10.86
CA GLU A 198 38.74 -0.66 -11.62
C GLU A 198 37.51 -0.46 -10.72
N TRP A 199 37.67 -0.54 -9.39
CA TRP A 199 36.55 -0.35 -8.47
C TRP A 199 36.18 1.15 -8.36
N PRO A 200 34.88 1.48 -8.25
CA PRO A 200 34.47 2.82 -7.87
C PRO A 200 35.04 3.16 -6.49
N LYS A 201 35.76 4.30 -6.40
CA LYS A 201 36.26 4.81 -5.12
C LYS A 201 35.07 5.17 -4.21
N GLN A 202 35.09 4.65 -3.00
CA GLN A 202 34.08 4.98 -2.00
C GLN A 202 34.41 6.33 -1.37
N GLY A 203 33.48 7.29 -1.44
CA GLY A 203 33.64 8.61 -0.79
C GLY A 203 33.11 8.65 0.65
N TRP A 204 32.43 7.59 1.09
CA TRP A 204 31.81 7.49 2.40
C TRP A 204 32.65 6.60 3.32
N HIS A 205 33.08 7.13 4.48
CA HIS A 205 34.01 6.47 5.39
C HIS A 205 33.44 6.39 6.82
N PRO A 206 32.39 5.59 7.08
CA PRO A 206 31.91 5.35 8.43
C PRO A 206 32.94 4.51 9.21
N ALA A 207 33.10 4.77 10.51
CA ALA A 207 33.98 3.98 11.37
C ALA A 207 33.51 2.51 11.52
N THR A 208 32.21 2.26 11.36
CA THR A 208 31.61 0.93 11.33
C THR A 208 30.45 0.94 10.36
N ILE A 209 30.36 -0.12 9.55
CA ILE A 209 29.26 -0.33 8.61
C ILE A 209 28.69 -1.72 8.78
N ARG A 210 27.37 -1.82 8.61
CA ARG A 210 26.65 -3.08 8.57
C ARG A 210 25.84 -3.15 7.30
N LEU A 211 26.07 -4.19 6.52
CA LEU A 211 25.44 -4.41 5.22
C LEU A 211 24.62 -5.70 5.23
N ILE A 212 23.47 -5.67 4.56
CA ILE A 212 22.79 -6.88 4.09
C ILE A 212 22.75 -6.81 2.56
N GLY A 213 23.35 -7.78 1.88
CA GLY A 213 23.36 -7.87 0.42
C GLY A 213 22.44 -9.00 -0.05
N THR A 214 21.69 -8.75 -1.12
CA THR A 214 20.77 -9.71 -1.70
C THR A 214 21.03 -9.85 -3.21
N ILE A 215 20.96 -11.09 -3.71
CA ILE A 215 20.97 -11.41 -5.14
C ILE A 215 19.61 -11.98 -5.52
N ARG A 216 18.93 -11.32 -6.47
CA ARG A 216 17.68 -11.82 -7.06
C ARG A 216 17.84 -12.25 -8.51
N LEU A 217 17.11 -13.30 -8.86
CA LEU A 217 16.93 -13.76 -10.23
C LEU A 217 15.48 -14.15 -10.43
N GLN A 218 14.85 -13.62 -11.48
CA GLN A 218 13.46 -13.96 -11.85
C GLN A 218 12.48 -13.82 -10.66
N GLY A 219 12.56 -12.71 -9.92
CA GLY A 219 11.68 -12.43 -8.79
C GLY A 219 12.03 -13.13 -7.48
N LYS A 220 12.99 -14.05 -7.45
CA LYS A 220 13.33 -14.81 -6.24
C LYS A 220 14.59 -14.29 -5.57
N THR A 221 14.56 -14.16 -4.24
CA THR A 221 15.75 -14.08 -3.39
C THR A 221 16.50 -15.41 -3.49
N LEU A 222 17.70 -15.40 -4.07
CA LEU A 222 18.51 -16.61 -4.23
C LEU A 222 19.69 -16.65 -3.25
N ALA A 223 20.25 -15.50 -2.89
CA ALA A 223 21.26 -15.38 -1.87
C ALA A 223 21.05 -14.11 -1.07
N ILE A 224 21.16 -14.22 0.26
CA ILE A 224 21.13 -13.08 1.18
C ILE A 224 22.25 -13.23 2.19
N ARG A 225 23.02 -12.17 2.41
CA ARG A 225 24.19 -12.17 3.30
C ARG A 225 24.32 -10.92 4.13
N HIS A 226 24.81 -11.09 5.36
CA HIS A 226 25.09 -10.01 6.30
C HIS A 226 26.59 -9.90 6.59
N VAL A 227 27.07 -8.65 6.63
CA VAL A 227 28.45 -8.29 6.96
C VAL A 227 28.48 -7.12 7.94
N ILE A 228 29.44 -7.14 8.85
CA ILE A 228 29.81 -6.02 9.69
C ILE A 228 31.32 -5.79 9.53
N SER A 229 31.71 -4.55 9.29
CA SER A 229 33.13 -4.17 9.23
C SER A 229 33.36 -2.91 10.03
N ALA A 230 34.51 -2.84 10.70
CA ALA A 230 34.96 -1.67 11.43
C ALA A 230 36.42 -1.37 11.06
N SER A 231 36.68 -0.14 10.65
CA SER A 231 38.00 0.35 10.25
C SER A 231 37.96 1.88 10.25
N GLU A 232 39.07 2.52 10.58
CA GLU A 232 39.16 3.99 10.63
C GLU A 232 39.01 4.65 9.24
N SER A 233 39.39 3.97 8.15
CA SER A 233 39.36 4.55 6.81
C SER A 233 38.70 3.67 5.74
N ASN A 234 38.71 2.35 5.91
CA ASN A 234 38.38 1.41 4.82
C ASN A 234 37.23 0.45 5.17
N ALA A 235 36.36 0.81 6.12
CA ALA A 235 35.30 -0.10 6.59
C ALA A 235 34.37 -0.57 5.47
N VAL A 236 34.05 0.34 4.52
CA VAL A 236 33.19 0.05 3.37
C VAL A 236 33.83 -0.98 2.44
N ASP A 237 35.07 -0.75 2.00
CA ASP A 237 35.73 -1.67 1.06
C ASP A 237 35.88 -3.07 1.65
N LEU A 238 36.29 -3.16 2.92
CA LEU A 238 36.37 -4.42 3.65
C LEU A 238 35.01 -5.12 3.75
N ALA A 239 33.93 -4.36 4.00
CA ALA A 239 32.58 -4.92 4.05
C ALA A 239 32.11 -5.43 2.70
N LEU A 240 32.42 -4.72 1.61
CA LEU A 240 32.05 -5.12 0.25
C LEU A 240 32.85 -6.35 -0.22
N ASP A 241 34.13 -6.45 0.13
CA ASP A 241 34.96 -7.64 -0.14
C ASP A 241 34.37 -8.88 0.53
N GLU A 242 34.11 -8.79 1.85
CA GLU A 242 33.52 -9.88 2.61
C GLU A 242 32.10 -10.23 2.11
N MET A 243 31.31 -9.21 1.71
CA MET A 243 29.96 -9.41 1.19
C MET A 243 30.00 -10.19 -0.12
N ALA A 244 30.87 -9.81 -1.06
CA ALA A 244 31.05 -10.49 -2.33
C ALA A 244 31.48 -11.96 -2.13
N GLU A 245 32.45 -12.22 -1.23
CA GLU A 245 32.87 -13.58 -0.88
C GLU A 245 31.71 -14.41 -0.30
N LYS A 246 30.96 -13.86 0.66
CA LYS A 246 29.84 -14.57 1.30
C LYS A 246 28.70 -14.86 0.33
N LEU A 247 28.35 -13.91 -0.54
CA LEU A 247 27.31 -14.09 -1.55
C LEU A 247 27.71 -15.13 -2.59
N THR A 248 28.96 -15.10 -3.05
CA THR A 248 29.51 -16.08 -3.99
C THR A 248 29.44 -17.49 -3.39
N ARG A 249 29.90 -17.66 -2.14
CA ARG A 249 29.81 -18.95 -1.44
C ARG A 249 28.38 -19.45 -1.25
N GLU A 250 27.43 -18.56 -0.96
CA GLU A 250 26.02 -18.97 -0.86
C GLU A 250 25.49 -19.45 -2.20
N TRP A 251 25.79 -18.70 -3.26
CA TRP A 251 25.38 -19.05 -4.60
C TRP A 251 25.92 -20.43 -5.00
N GLU A 252 27.22 -20.66 -4.84
CA GLU A 252 27.87 -21.93 -5.15
C GLU A 252 27.31 -23.10 -4.31
N ARG A 253 26.90 -22.83 -3.06
CA ARG A 253 26.39 -23.87 -2.14
C ARG A 253 24.92 -24.22 -2.38
N GLN A 254 24.07 -23.23 -2.65
CA GLN A 254 22.60 -23.41 -2.64
C GLN A 254 21.99 -23.23 -4.03
N VAL A 255 22.51 -22.28 -4.81
CA VAL A 255 21.87 -21.81 -6.04
C VAL A 255 22.38 -22.57 -7.26
N GLU A 256 23.70 -22.76 -7.36
CA GLU A 256 24.29 -23.55 -8.44
C GLU A 256 23.82 -25.02 -8.43
N PRO A 257 23.77 -25.73 -7.27
CA PRO A 257 23.24 -27.09 -7.22
C PRO A 257 21.74 -27.19 -7.54
N ALA A 258 20.99 -26.08 -7.36
CA ALA A 258 19.59 -25.99 -7.77
C ALA A 258 19.41 -25.78 -9.29
N GLY A 259 20.50 -25.69 -10.06
CA GLY A 259 20.48 -25.65 -11.52
C GLY A 259 20.46 -24.25 -12.14
N HIS A 260 20.76 -23.20 -11.37
CA HIS A 260 20.75 -21.82 -11.88
C HIS A 260 22.04 -21.42 -12.63
N GLY A 261 23.08 -22.26 -12.60
CA GLY A 261 24.40 -21.99 -13.19
C GLY A 261 25.33 -21.26 -12.22
N ARG A 262 26.56 -21.00 -12.65
CA ARG A 262 27.57 -20.29 -11.84
C ARG A 262 27.25 -18.81 -11.77
N LEU A 263 27.52 -18.17 -10.62
CA LEU A 263 27.21 -16.75 -10.41
C LEU A 263 27.83 -15.88 -11.50
N LYS A 264 29.12 -16.07 -11.79
CA LYS A 264 29.85 -15.30 -12.80
C LYS A 264 29.19 -15.32 -14.20
N ASP A 265 28.55 -16.43 -14.55
CA ASP A 265 27.91 -16.62 -15.87
C ASP A 265 26.49 -16.03 -15.88
N ARG A 266 25.95 -15.67 -14.70
CA ARG A 266 24.61 -15.11 -14.49
C ARG A 266 24.62 -13.66 -14.00
N LEU A 267 25.78 -13.04 -13.79
CA LEU A 267 25.84 -11.71 -13.18
C LEU A 267 25.05 -10.67 -13.96
N ASP A 268 24.97 -10.78 -15.28
CA ASP A 268 24.22 -9.86 -16.12
C ASP A 268 22.69 -10.11 -16.10
N ASP A 269 22.25 -11.24 -15.54
CA ASP A 269 20.83 -11.58 -15.36
C ASP A 269 20.31 -11.30 -13.95
N VAL A 270 21.20 -11.16 -12.96
CA VAL A 270 20.81 -10.94 -11.56
C VAL A 270 20.74 -9.46 -11.24
N ARG A 271 19.83 -9.15 -10.31
CA ARG A 271 19.73 -7.85 -9.68
C ARG A 271 20.34 -7.90 -8.29
N LEU A 272 21.16 -6.91 -7.96
CA LEU A 272 21.71 -6.72 -6.63
C LEU A 272 20.88 -5.71 -5.84
N GLU A 273 20.70 -6.02 -4.57
CA GLU A 273 20.21 -5.10 -3.55
C GLU A 273 21.23 -5.01 -2.42
N LEU A 274 21.28 -3.84 -1.80
CA LEU A 274 22.11 -3.59 -0.65
C LEU A 274 21.36 -2.74 0.37
N HIS A 275 21.35 -3.22 1.60
CA HIS A 275 20.75 -2.57 2.75
C HIS A 275 21.87 -2.08 3.67
N VAL A 276 21.87 -0.79 3.98
CA VAL A 276 22.77 -0.22 4.98
C VAL A 276 22.01 -0.14 6.29
N VAL A 277 22.35 -0.99 7.26
CA VAL A 277 21.62 -1.04 8.54
C VAL A 277 21.98 0.19 9.37
N MET A 278 21.03 1.12 9.47
CA MET A 278 21.17 2.40 10.16
C MET A 278 20.74 2.33 11.62
N GLU A 279 19.95 1.33 11.98
CA GLU A 279 19.41 1.14 13.32
C GLU A 279 19.41 -0.33 13.72
N ARG A 280 19.69 -0.59 15.00
CA ARG A 280 19.61 -1.92 15.60
C ARG A 280 19.27 -1.77 17.08
N ALA A 281 18.11 -2.25 17.48
CA ALA A 281 17.59 -2.16 18.84
C ALA A 281 17.18 -3.54 19.37
N PRO A 282 17.70 -4.00 20.51
CA PRO A 282 17.18 -5.18 21.18
C PRO A 282 15.74 -4.97 21.61
N VAL A 283 14.92 -6.01 21.48
CA VAL A 283 13.50 -6.00 21.83
C VAL A 283 13.28 -7.01 22.95
N GLU A 284 13.00 -6.53 24.16
CA GLU A 284 12.55 -7.37 25.27
C GLU A 284 11.11 -7.86 25.12
N PRO A 285 10.13 -7.05 24.66
CA PRO A 285 8.75 -7.50 24.53
C PRO A 285 8.63 -8.71 23.61
N ARG A 286 7.95 -9.73 24.11
CA ARG A 286 7.81 -11.01 23.40
C ARG A 286 6.39 -11.33 23.00
N SER A 287 5.41 -10.54 23.44
CA SER A 287 4.02 -10.80 23.07
C SER A 287 3.77 -10.38 21.62
N ARG A 288 2.94 -11.17 20.93
CA ARG A 288 2.47 -10.84 19.58
C ARG A 288 1.91 -9.40 19.48
N THR A 289 1.15 -8.97 20.49
CA THR A 289 0.56 -7.62 20.51
C THR A 289 1.63 -6.54 20.63
N ALA A 290 2.61 -6.70 21.52
CA ALA A 290 3.66 -5.70 21.69
C ALA A 290 4.56 -5.58 20.47
N ILE A 291 4.86 -6.71 19.82
CA ILE A 291 5.59 -6.71 18.53
C ILE A 291 4.73 -6.02 17.47
N PHE A 292 3.45 -6.35 17.38
CA PHE A 292 2.55 -5.75 16.39
C PHE A 292 2.44 -4.21 16.54
N GLU A 293 2.33 -3.70 17.76
CA GLU A 293 2.27 -2.25 18.00
C GLU A 293 3.60 -1.52 17.74
N LEU A 294 4.73 -2.23 17.83
CA LEU A 294 6.07 -1.68 17.60
C LEU A 294 6.49 -1.72 16.13
N TRP A 295 6.02 -2.73 15.39
CA TRP A 295 6.62 -3.14 14.12
C TRP A 295 5.99 -2.45 12.92
N GLU A 296 6.78 -1.65 12.23
CA GLU A 296 6.38 -0.98 11.01
C GLU A 296 6.62 -1.91 9.79
N MET A 297 5.52 -2.48 9.26
CA MET A 297 5.55 -3.54 8.25
C MET A 297 6.28 -3.13 6.97
N GLY A 298 7.38 -3.81 6.64
CA GLY A 298 8.18 -3.52 5.45
C GLY A 298 9.38 -2.60 5.73
N VAL A 299 9.35 -1.80 6.80
CA VAL A 299 10.50 -0.98 7.22
C VAL A 299 11.35 -1.74 8.23
N ASP A 300 10.68 -2.28 9.25
CA ASP A 300 11.36 -2.97 10.34
C ASP A 300 11.74 -4.38 9.90
N GLY A 301 13.04 -4.64 9.90
CA GLY A 301 13.62 -5.96 9.75
C GLY A 301 13.96 -6.57 11.10
N MET A 302 14.52 -7.77 11.07
CA MET A 302 14.88 -8.51 12.28
C MET A 302 16.33 -8.99 12.24
N MET A 303 16.91 -9.15 13.44
CA MET A 303 18.05 -10.05 13.67
C MET A 303 17.78 -10.93 14.88
N PHE A 304 17.96 -12.24 14.73
CA PHE A 304 17.96 -13.17 15.86
C PHE A 304 19.37 -13.60 16.22
N ARG A 305 19.64 -13.65 17.52
CA ARG A 305 20.84 -14.26 18.08
C ARG A 305 20.46 -15.18 19.22
N GLN A 306 20.83 -16.45 19.12
CA GLN A 306 20.79 -17.36 20.26
C GLN A 306 22.10 -17.22 21.05
N ARG A 307 22.04 -17.16 22.39
CA ARG A 307 23.29 -17.22 23.20
C ARG A 307 24.05 -18.51 22.91
N ALA A 308 25.36 -18.46 23.10
CA ALA A 308 26.18 -19.67 23.06
C ALA A 308 25.64 -20.74 24.04
N PRO A 309 25.68 -22.03 23.65
CA PRO A 309 25.34 -23.11 24.55
C PRO A 309 26.24 -23.08 25.79
N ARG A 310 25.67 -23.38 26.95
CA ARG A 310 26.47 -23.67 28.15
C ARG A 310 27.16 -25.03 27.98
N PRO A 311 28.29 -25.29 28.68
CA PRO A 311 28.91 -26.62 28.67
C PRO A 311 27.86 -27.72 28.98
N GLY A 312 27.70 -28.67 28.06
CA GLY A 312 26.71 -29.75 28.15
C GLY A 312 25.38 -29.52 27.43
N GLU A 313 25.13 -28.32 26.88
CA GLU A 313 24.00 -28.07 25.97
C GLU A 313 24.44 -28.43 24.52
N ASP A 314 23.74 -29.37 23.87
CA ASP A 314 23.97 -29.74 22.46
C ASP A 314 23.17 -28.84 21.52
N LEU A 315 23.67 -27.61 21.29
CA LEU A 315 22.99 -26.62 20.46
C LEU A 315 23.98 -25.81 19.62
N GLU A 316 23.66 -25.65 18.34
CA GLU A 316 24.40 -24.76 17.45
C GLU A 316 24.02 -23.29 17.72
N GLU A 317 24.99 -22.38 17.81
CA GLU A 317 24.72 -20.94 17.85
C GLU A 317 24.04 -20.53 16.52
N LYS A 318 22.81 -20.04 16.61
CA LYS A 318 22.06 -19.56 15.45
C LYS A 318 22.05 -18.04 15.39
N PHE A 319 22.36 -17.53 14.20
CA PHE A 319 22.25 -16.12 13.84
C PHE A 319 21.41 -16.00 12.57
N SER A 320 20.41 -15.14 12.60
CA SER A 320 19.51 -14.89 11.45
C SER A 320 19.24 -13.41 11.33
N TYR A 321 18.93 -12.99 10.11
CA TYR A 321 18.67 -11.60 9.79
C TYR A 321 17.76 -11.55 8.58
N MET A 322 16.87 -10.58 8.55
CA MET A 322 16.01 -10.32 7.41
C MET A 322 15.69 -8.82 7.37
N PRO A 323 15.98 -8.09 6.27
CA PRO A 323 15.58 -6.70 6.14
C PRO A 323 14.05 -6.60 6.04
N GLY A 324 13.49 -5.47 6.43
CA GLY A 324 12.03 -5.28 6.48
C GLY A 324 11.37 -5.43 5.11
N SER A 325 12.06 -5.04 4.04
CA SER A 325 11.55 -5.12 2.67
C SER A 325 11.18 -6.54 2.23
N GLU A 326 11.79 -7.58 2.84
CA GLU A 326 11.45 -8.96 2.50
C GLU A 326 10.02 -9.32 2.88
N LEU A 327 9.41 -8.62 3.83
CA LEU A 327 7.98 -8.74 4.16
C LEU A 327 7.10 -8.40 2.94
N VAL A 328 7.47 -7.34 2.19
CA VAL A 328 6.72 -6.90 1.00
C VAL A 328 6.95 -7.84 -0.17
N VAL A 329 8.20 -8.25 -0.40
CA VAL A 329 8.55 -9.12 -1.53
C VAL A 329 8.06 -10.56 -1.33
N SER A 330 7.83 -11.01 -0.09
CA SER A 330 7.19 -12.29 0.23
C SER A 330 5.65 -12.20 0.24
N SER A 331 5.09 -10.99 0.33
CA SER A 331 3.66 -10.70 0.54
C SER A 331 3.13 -11.10 1.93
N ASP A 332 3.95 -10.98 2.96
CA ASP A 332 3.59 -11.26 4.35
C ASP A 332 2.57 -10.23 4.88
N ARG A 333 1.51 -10.72 5.53
CA ARG A 333 0.39 -9.86 5.95
C ARG A 333 0.59 -9.23 7.32
N SER A 334 1.59 -9.65 8.07
CA SER A 334 1.84 -9.18 9.43
C SER A 334 3.29 -9.41 9.84
N ALA A 335 3.76 -8.63 10.84
CA ALA A 335 5.06 -8.85 11.46
C ALA A 335 5.25 -10.28 12.01
N ASP A 336 4.20 -10.89 12.59
CA ASP A 336 4.29 -12.28 13.08
C ASP A 336 4.53 -13.29 11.95
N GLU A 337 3.85 -13.11 10.82
CA GLU A 337 4.05 -13.97 9.64
C GLU A 337 5.49 -13.83 9.15
N PHE A 338 5.95 -12.59 8.95
CA PHE A 338 7.32 -12.28 8.55
C PHE A 338 8.38 -12.88 9.48
N LEU A 339 8.24 -12.75 10.80
CA LEU A 339 9.19 -13.31 11.76
C LEU A 339 9.21 -14.84 11.70
N ARG A 340 8.05 -15.50 11.57
CA ARG A 340 7.94 -16.97 11.45
C ARG A 340 8.60 -17.47 10.16
N GLU A 341 8.32 -16.82 9.04
CA GLU A 341 8.90 -17.18 7.74
C GLU A 341 10.41 -16.96 7.75
N SER A 342 10.87 -15.85 8.34
CA SER A 342 12.28 -15.54 8.43
C SER A 342 13.05 -16.55 9.28
N VAL A 343 12.54 -17.01 10.44
CA VAL A 343 13.24 -18.05 11.21
C VAL A 343 13.21 -19.41 10.48
N ALA A 344 12.13 -19.72 9.76
CA ALA A 344 12.05 -20.94 8.97
C ALA A 344 13.11 -20.95 7.85
N ALA A 345 13.32 -19.80 7.18
CA ALA A 345 14.32 -19.65 6.14
C ALA A 345 15.76 -19.93 6.61
N PHE A 346 16.05 -19.70 7.89
CA PHE A 346 17.36 -19.99 8.52
C PHE A 346 17.38 -21.32 9.30
N GLY A 347 16.40 -22.21 9.11
CA GLY A 347 16.40 -23.55 9.67
C GLY A 347 16.22 -23.61 11.18
N TRP A 348 15.47 -22.67 11.77
CA TRP A 348 15.05 -22.78 13.17
C TRP A 348 13.97 -23.86 13.31
N HIS A 349 14.02 -24.63 14.41
CA HIS A 349 13.03 -25.68 14.67
C HIS A 349 11.73 -25.14 15.25
N ASP A 350 11.82 -24.09 16.08
CA ASP A 350 10.64 -23.39 16.56
C ASP A 350 10.29 -22.24 15.60
N ALA A 351 9.01 -22.09 15.29
CA ALA A 351 8.53 -20.97 14.50
C ALA A 351 8.55 -19.64 15.27
N ARG A 352 8.61 -19.68 16.61
CA ARG A 352 8.60 -18.51 17.50
C ARG A 352 9.67 -18.60 18.59
N PRO A 353 10.96 -18.72 18.23
CA PRO A 353 12.03 -18.86 19.21
C PRO A 353 12.15 -17.63 20.13
N TRP A 354 11.72 -16.45 19.67
CA TRP A 354 11.72 -15.21 20.47
C TRP A 354 10.70 -15.21 21.61
N GLU A 355 9.55 -15.87 21.45
CA GLU A 355 8.55 -15.97 22.52
C GLU A 355 8.93 -17.05 23.53
N LYS A 356 9.42 -18.19 23.03
CA LYS A 356 9.51 -19.43 23.81
C LYS A 356 10.88 -19.73 24.38
N ASP A 357 11.95 -19.26 23.72
CA ASP A 357 13.32 -19.52 24.17
C ASP A 357 13.92 -18.25 24.78
N PRO A 358 14.11 -18.17 26.12
CA PRO A 358 14.71 -17.00 26.75
C PRO A 358 16.13 -16.69 26.32
N ARG A 359 16.77 -17.60 25.60
CA ARG A 359 18.11 -17.46 25.02
C ARG A 359 18.12 -16.75 23.68
N THR A 360 16.97 -16.66 23.03
CA THR A 360 16.81 -15.98 21.76
C THR A 360 16.62 -14.51 22.03
N ARG A 361 17.54 -13.71 21.49
CA ARG A 361 17.42 -12.26 21.47
C ARG A 361 16.90 -11.83 20.09
N LEU A 362 15.81 -11.08 20.08
CA LEU A 362 15.30 -10.35 18.92
C LEU A 362 15.92 -8.95 18.94
N ASP A 363 16.54 -8.56 17.83
CA ASP A 363 16.82 -7.16 17.54
C ASP A 363 15.93 -6.71 16.37
N LEU A 364 15.29 -5.56 16.53
CA LEU A 364 14.70 -4.79 15.43
C LEU A 364 15.81 -4.08 14.68
N ILE A 365 15.75 -4.06 13.35
CA ILE A 365 16.68 -3.29 12.51
C ILE A 365 15.93 -2.40 11.52
N ARG A 366 16.52 -1.25 11.21
CA ARG A 366 16.12 -0.41 10.07
C ARG A 366 17.30 -0.16 9.17
N ASP A 367 17.02 -0.07 7.88
CA ASP A 367 18.03 0.08 6.85
C ASP A 367 17.66 1.11 5.79
N GLU A 368 18.69 1.63 5.13
CA GLU A 368 18.56 2.33 3.85
C GLU A 368 18.74 1.31 2.73
N HIS A 369 17.68 1.08 1.95
CA HIS A 369 17.62 0.04 0.92
C HIS A 369 17.92 0.62 -0.46
N PHE A 370 18.92 0.06 -1.12
CA PHE A 370 19.29 0.38 -2.50
C PHE A 370 19.17 -0.84 -3.40
N MET A 371 18.70 -0.63 -4.61
CA MET A 371 18.55 -1.67 -5.64
C MET A 371 19.09 -1.17 -6.98
N GLU A 372 19.64 -2.05 -7.79
CA GLU A 372 19.93 -1.72 -9.20
C GLU A 372 18.65 -1.59 -10.01
N SER A 373 18.53 -0.53 -10.82
CA SER A 373 17.36 -0.30 -11.67
C SER A 373 17.10 -1.43 -12.68
N SER A 374 18.15 -2.15 -13.08
CA SER A 374 18.10 -3.20 -14.10
C SER A 374 18.90 -4.44 -13.68
N PRO A 375 18.50 -5.65 -14.11
CA PRO A 375 19.38 -6.82 -14.02
C PRO A 375 20.71 -6.56 -14.73
N GLY A 376 21.80 -7.07 -14.19
CA GLY A 376 23.15 -6.86 -14.72
C GLY A 376 23.81 -5.53 -14.38
N GLY A 377 23.08 -4.66 -13.69
CA GLY A 377 23.53 -3.36 -13.22
C GLY A 377 22.71 -2.22 -13.81
N GLY A 378 22.78 -1.07 -13.16
CA GLY A 378 22.09 0.16 -13.51
C GLY A 378 22.32 1.18 -12.40
N PRO A 379 21.84 2.43 -12.54
CA PRO A 379 21.81 3.36 -11.44
C PRO A 379 21.12 2.77 -10.20
N ALA A 380 21.58 3.16 -9.01
CA ALA A 380 20.87 2.84 -7.79
C ALA A 380 19.49 3.50 -7.74
N VAL A 381 18.53 2.77 -7.20
CA VAL A 381 17.19 3.23 -6.83
C VAL A 381 17.07 3.05 -5.32
N ARG A 382 16.67 4.10 -4.61
CA ARG A 382 16.34 3.99 -3.18
C ARG A 382 14.94 3.40 -3.06
N LEU A 383 14.82 2.42 -2.19
CA LEU A 383 13.56 1.79 -1.87
C LEU A 383 13.17 2.07 -0.42
N VAL A 384 11.88 2.19 -0.17
CA VAL A 384 11.25 2.21 1.15
C VAL A 384 10.28 1.03 1.15
N ARG A 385 10.44 0.09 2.09
CA ARG A 385 9.68 -1.19 2.10
C ARG A 385 9.84 -2.05 0.84
N GLY A 386 10.94 -1.88 0.10
CA GLY A 386 11.10 -2.55 -1.20
C GLY A 386 10.36 -1.87 -2.35
N MET A 387 9.82 -0.67 -2.16
CA MET A 387 9.11 0.13 -3.16
C MET A 387 9.89 1.40 -3.51
N PRO A 388 9.91 1.89 -4.76
CA PRO A 388 10.59 3.15 -5.09
C PRO A 388 9.96 4.35 -4.36
N GLU A 389 10.78 5.34 -4.00
CA GLU A 389 10.29 6.64 -3.52
C GLU A 389 9.60 7.39 -4.66
N VAL A 390 8.32 7.74 -4.50
CA VAL A 390 7.53 8.51 -5.49
C VAL A 390 7.33 9.94 -5.00
N PRO A 391 7.94 10.97 -5.62
CA PRO A 391 7.70 12.37 -5.25
C PRO A 391 6.40 12.90 -5.88
N MET A 392 5.81 13.93 -5.26
CA MET A 392 4.64 14.62 -5.81
C MET A 392 4.86 15.22 -7.20
N SER A 393 6.10 15.57 -7.54
CA SER A 393 6.45 16.13 -8.85
C SER A 393 6.25 15.16 -10.01
N TRP A 394 6.03 13.87 -9.76
CA TRP A 394 5.68 12.90 -10.80
C TRP A 394 4.22 12.92 -11.20
N VAL A 395 3.34 13.48 -10.36
CA VAL A 395 1.91 13.58 -10.65
C VAL A 395 1.69 14.72 -11.63
N THR A 396 1.95 14.43 -12.90
CA THR A 396 1.70 15.31 -14.05
C THR A 396 0.60 14.72 -14.92
N ASP A 397 -0.10 15.55 -15.68
CA ASP A 397 -1.19 15.11 -16.56
C ASP A 397 -0.73 13.99 -17.54
N ARG A 398 0.46 14.15 -18.13
CA ARG A 398 1.11 13.12 -18.99
C ARG A 398 1.42 11.83 -18.26
N HIS A 399 1.99 11.90 -17.06
CA HIS A 399 2.32 10.70 -16.28
C HIS A 399 1.04 9.96 -15.86
N VAL A 400 0.01 10.69 -15.45
CA VAL A 400 -1.30 10.11 -15.09
C VAL A 400 -1.96 9.43 -16.29
N GLN A 401 -1.85 10.02 -17.49
CA GLN A 401 -2.26 9.36 -18.73
C GLN A 401 -1.52 8.04 -18.96
N ASP A 402 -0.22 7.99 -18.63
CA ASP A 402 0.61 6.79 -18.83
C ASP A 402 0.26 5.67 -17.85
N MET A 403 -0.03 6.03 -16.61
CA MET A 403 -0.56 5.11 -15.58
C MET A 403 -1.91 4.50 -16.03
N LEU A 404 -2.80 5.33 -16.59
CA LEU A 404 -4.10 4.90 -17.12
C LEU A 404 -3.92 3.90 -18.28
N VAL A 405 -3.07 4.24 -19.24
CA VAL A 405 -2.74 3.37 -20.39
C VAL A 405 -2.11 2.06 -19.93
N SER A 406 -1.17 2.09 -18.98
CA SER A 406 -0.55 0.87 -18.45
C SER A 406 -1.60 -0.04 -17.80
N GLY A 407 -2.58 0.54 -17.10
CA GLY A 407 -3.72 -0.18 -16.56
C GLY A 407 -4.61 -0.84 -17.63
N GLY A 408 -4.91 -0.10 -18.71
CA GLY A 408 -5.67 -0.64 -19.83
C GLY A 408 -4.98 -1.82 -20.51
N GLU A 409 -3.65 -1.77 -20.68
CA GLU A 409 -2.86 -2.89 -21.19
C GLU A 409 -2.90 -4.10 -20.25
N TRP A 410 -2.92 -3.88 -18.93
CA TRP A 410 -3.11 -4.97 -17.97
C TRP A 410 -4.45 -5.67 -18.19
N TRP A 411 -5.53 -4.92 -18.39
CA TRP A 411 -6.86 -5.47 -18.67
C TRP A 411 -6.85 -6.33 -19.94
N LEU A 412 -6.32 -5.79 -21.05
CA LEU A 412 -6.24 -6.53 -22.31
C LEU A 412 -5.39 -7.80 -22.19
N HIS A 413 -4.26 -7.74 -21.47
CA HIS A 413 -3.40 -8.90 -21.24
C HIS A 413 -4.08 -9.98 -20.39
N ASN A 414 -4.97 -9.59 -19.47
CA ASN A 414 -5.69 -10.49 -18.57
C ASN A 414 -7.08 -10.88 -19.08
N LEU A 415 -7.49 -10.42 -20.26
CA LEU A 415 -8.72 -10.84 -20.94
C LEU A 415 -8.58 -12.29 -21.41
N ARG A 416 -9.54 -13.12 -21.02
CA ARG A 416 -9.59 -14.56 -21.34
C ARG A 416 -10.40 -14.79 -22.60
N SER A 417 -10.26 -15.99 -23.18
CA SER A 417 -10.97 -16.37 -24.41
C SER A 417 -12.50 -16.36 -24.26
N ASP A 418 -13.01 -16.62 -23.06
CA ASP A 418 -14.44 -16.57 -22.74
C ASP A 418 -14.92 -15.15 -22.42
N LYS A 419 -14.08 -14.14 -22.65
CA LYS A 419 -14.29 -12.72 -22.37
C LYS A 419 -14.35 -12.35 -20.88
N SER A 420 -14.11 -13.31 -19.98
CA SER A 420 -13.86 -13.02 -18.56
C SER A 420 -12.41 -12.54 -18.33
N PHE A 421 -12.09 -12.11 -17.12
CA PHE A 421 -10.74 -11.67 -16.72
C PHE A 421 -10.15 -12.58 -15.64
N GLU A 422 -8.83 -12.54 -15.45
CA GLU A 422 -8.19 -13.15 -14.27
C GLU A 422 -8.62 -12.40 -13.00
N TYR A 423 -9.48 -13.02 -12.17
CA TYR A 423 -10.16 -12.31 -11.08
C TYR A 423 -9.22 -11.83 -9.97
N LYS A 424 -8.36 -12.72 -9.47
CA LYS A 424 -7.38 -12.46 -8.42
C LYS A 424 -6.11 -13.22 -8.74
N TYR A 425 -4.98 -12.54 -8.64
CA TYR A 425 -3.66 -13.11 -8.83
C TYR A 425 -2.75 -12.76 -7.66
N TRP A 426 -1.98 -13.73 -7.18
CA TRP A 426 -0.94 -13.55 -6.19
C TRP A 426 0.42 -13.75 -6.88
N PRO A 427 1.11 -12.65 -7.26
CA PRO A 427 2.29 -12.70 -8.11
C PRO A 427 3.44 -13.54 -7.53
N VAL A 428 3.75 -13.35 -6.25
CA VAL A 428 4.86 -14.05 -5.57
C VAL A 428 4.64 -15.56 -5.54
N GLN A 429 3.39 -15.99 -5.30
CA GLN A 429 3.04 -17.41 -5.30
C GLN A 429 2.68 -17.95 -6.69
N ASN A 430 2.68 -17.10 -7.73
CA ASN A 430 2.16 -17.38 -9.06
C ASN A 430 0.81 -18.12 -9.03
N ARG A 431 -0.07 -17.69 -8.11
CA ARG A 431 -1.34 -18.37 -7.80
C ARG A 431 -2.51 -17.54 -8.31
N ARG A 432 -3.54 -18.21 -8.82
CA ARG A 432 -4.81 -17.60 -9.24
C ARG A 432 -5.98 -18.07 -8.39
N SER A 433 -7.02 -17.24 -8.31
CA SER A 433 -8.27 -17.63 -7.65
C SER A 433 -9.17 -18.45 -8.58
N THR A 434 -10.00 -19.30 -7.98
CA THR A 434 -11.12 -19.97 -8.64
C THR A 434 -12.45 -19.25 -8.41
N GLU A 435 -12.45 -18.13 -7.67
CA GLU A 435 -13.64 -17.31 -7.43
C GLU A 435 -13.90 -16.36 -8.59
N TYR A 436 -15.11 -15.81 -8.63
CA TYR A 436 -15.46 -14.74 -9.57
C TYR A 436 -16.52 -13.81 -8.99
N ASN A 437 -16.42 -12.52 -9.32
CA ASN A 437 -17.43 -11.52 -8.97
C ASN A 437 -17.74 -10.65 -10.19
N GLU A 438 -18.96 -10.82 -10.68
CA GLU A 438 -19.54 -10.13 -11.82
C GLU A 438 -19.56 -8.60 -11.66
N VAL A 439 -19.80 -8.05 -10.46
CA VAL A 439 -19.84 -6.60 -10.25
C VAL A 439 -18.49 -5.98 -10.58
N ARG A 440 -17.41 -6.67 -10.17
CA ARG A 440 -16.04 -6.19 -10.36
C ARG A 440 -15.54 -6.39 -11.79
N HIS A 441 -16.08 -7.37 -12.50
CA HIS A 441 -15.79 -7.58 -13.92
C HIS A 441 -16.18 -6.35 -14.75
N ILE A 442 -17.33 -5.76 -14.43
CA ILE A 442 -17.93 -4.68 -15.21
C ILE A 442 -17.06 -3.41 -15.21
N LEU A 443 -16.25 -3.21 -14.16
CA LEU A 443 -15.30 -2.10 -14.09
C LEU A 443 -14.35 -2.08 -15.30
N ALA A 444 -13.99 -3.25 -15.84
CA ALA A 444 -13.16 -3.36 -17.03
C ALA A 444 -13.73 -2.62 -18.25
N ALA A 445 -15.06 -2.64 -18.41
CA ALA A 445 -15.70 -1.98 -19.55
C ALA A 445 -15.50 -0.47 -19.49
N ARG A 446 -15.81 0.13 -18.34
CA ARG A 446 -15.58 1.56 -18.12
C ARG A 446 -14.11 1.91 -18.25
N ASP A 447 -13.23 1.19 -17.57
CA ASP A 447 -11.78 1.45 -17.58
C ASP A 447 -11.18 1.45 -18.99
N LEU A 448 -11.57 0.47 -19.80
CA LEU A 448 -11.07 0.33 -21.17
C LEU A 448 -11.66 1.40 -22.10
N ALA A 449 -12.94 1.77 -21.95
CA ALA A 449 -13.53 2.89 -22.68
C ALA A 449 -12.88 4.23 -22.28
N ASP A 450 -12.63 4.45 -20.99
CA ASP A 450 -11.90 5.63 -20.50
C ASP A 450 -10.46 5.63 -21.05
N THR A 451 -9.77 4.48 -21.05
CA THR A 451 -8.41 4.37 -21.62
C THR A 451 -8.42 4.73 -23.11
N TRP A 452 -9.42 4.28 -23.88
CA TRP A 452 -9.58 4.63 -25.29
C TRP A 452 -9.67 6.15 -25.50
N ARG A 453 -10.40 6.88 -24.65
CA ARG A 453 -10.52 8.34 -24.72
C ARG A 453 -9.17 9.05 -24.59
N TYR A 454 -8.25 8.48 -23.81
CA TYR A 454 -6.92 9.03 -23.58
C TYR A 454 -5.84 8.41 -24.47
N ARG A 455 -6.16 7.34 -25.20
CA ARG A 455 -5.29 6.68 -26.16
C ARG A 455 -6.19 5.95 -27.15
N ASN A 456 -6.42 6.57 -28.30
CA ASN A 456 -7.37 6.19 -29.34
C ASN A 456 -6.98 4.88 -30.08
N ASP A 457 -6.70 3.83 -29.32
CA ASP A 457 -6.35 2.49 -29.77
C ASP A 457 -7.62 1.62 -29.71
N PRO A 458 -8.13 1.15 -30.86
CA PRO A 458 -9.40 0.44 -30.92
C PRO A 458 -9.43 -0.85 -30.08
N ARG A 459 -8.27 -1.43 -29.74
CA ARG A 459 -8.19 -2.63 -28.89
C ARG A 459 -8.87 -2.42 -27.53
N TYR A 460 -8.79 -1.21 -26.97
CA TYR A 460 -9.45 -0.93 -25.69
C TYR A 460 -10.97 -0.92 -25.83
N LEU A 461 -11.50 -0.34 -26.90
CA LEU A 461 -12.95 -0.31 -27.14
C LEU A 461 -13.50 -1.73 -27.40
N ASP A 462 -12.76 -2.55 -28.16
CA ASP A 462 -13.08 -3.98 -28.36
C ASP A 462 -13.08 -4.75 -27.03
N GLY A 463 -12.10 -4.47 -26.17
CA GLY A 463 -12.02 -5.05 -24.83
C GLY A 463 -13.16 -4.61 -23.91
N SER A 464 -13.58 -3.34 -24.02
CA SER A 464 -14.73 -2.81 -23.29
C SER A 464 -16.02 -3.51 -23.70
N GLU A 465 -16.27 -3.65 -25.00
CA GLU A 465 -17.44 -4.37 -25.50
C GLU A 465 -17.42 -5.83 -25.06
N ALA A 466 -16.27 -6.50 -25.17
CA ALA A 466 -16.10 -7.89 -24.76
C ALA A 466 -16.47 -8.12 -23.28
N ALA A 467 -16.08 -7.20 -22.39
CA ALA A 467 -16.45 -7.28 -20.98
C ALA A 467 -17.98 -7.17 -20.79
N MET A 468 -18.63 -6.28 -21.53
CA MET A 468 -20.08 -6.13 -21.45
C MET A 468 -20.83 -7.31 -22.09
N ASP A 469 -20.34 -7.85 -23.21
CA ASP A 469 -20.89 -9.06 -23.83
C ASP A 469 -20.83 -10.27 -22.89
N TRP A 470 -19.77 -10.39 -22.08
CA TRP A 470 -19.70 -11.41 -21.04
C TRP A 470 -20.85 -11.26 -20.02
N LEU A 471 -21.09 -10.04 -19.55
CA LEU A 471 -22.15 -9.76 -18.59
C LEU A 471 -23.55 -10.03 -19.16
N MET A 472 -23.78 -9.69 -20.44
CA MET A 472 -25.07 -9.84 -21.10
C MET A 472 -25.56 -11.29 -21.18
N GLN A 473 -24.66 -12.28 -21.05
CA GLN A 473 -25.05 -13.69 -20.91
C GLN A 473 -25.88 -13.99 -19.65
N PHE A 474 -25.89 -13.07 -18.68
CA PHE A 474 -26.63 -13.16 -17.43
C PHE A 474 -27.81 -12.19 -17.36
N ALA A 475 -28.09 -11.45 -18.44
CA ALA A 475 -29.24 -10.58 -18.52
C ALA A 475 -30.55 -11.39 -18.37
N VAL A 476 -31.51 -10.79 -17.70
CA VAL A 476 -32.89 -11.25 -17.63
C VAL A 476 -33.74 -10.04 -17.97
N ASP A 477 -34.42 -10.09 -19.11
CA ASP A 477 -35.38 -9.10 -19.54
C ASP A 477 -36.77 -9.43 -18.94
N HIS A 478 -37.63 -8.43 -18.81
CA HIS A 478 -39.01 -8.65 -18.36
C HIS A 478 -39.81 -9.62 -19.24
N GLU A 479 -39.49 -9.67 -20.53
CA GLU A 479 -40.18 -10.53 -21.51
C GLU A 479 -39.69 -11.99 -21.47
N ASP A 480 -38.60 -12.27 -20.74
CA ASP A 480 -38.09 -13.63 -20.63
C ASP A 480 -39.04 -14.55 -19.86
N PRO A 481 -39.02 -15.87 -20.14
CA PRO A 481 -39.72 -16.83 -19.30
C PRO A 481 -39.19 -16.80 -17.86
N VAL A 482 -40.11 -16.80 -16.89
CA VAL A 482 -39.75 -16.89 -15.48
C VAL A 482 -38.96 -18.17 -15.20
N GLN A 483 -37.76 -18.02 -14.63
CA GLN A 483 -36.89 -19.13 -14.25
C GLN A 483 -36.58 -19.09 -12.76
N GLY A 484 -36.72 -20.24 -12.10
CA GLY A 484 -36.37 -20.44 -10.70
C GLY A 484 -37.14 -19.53 -9.74
N PRO A 485 -36.73 -19.46 -8.46
CA PRO A 485 -37.51 -18.80 -7.42
C PRO A 485 -37.22 -17.30 -7.24
N LEU A 486 -36.19 -16.75 -7.91
CA LEU A 486 -35.84 -15.32 -7.79
C LEU A 486 -36.88 -14.46 -8.50
N PRO A 487 -37.19 -13.25 -7.99
CA PRO A 487 -38.12 -12.34 -8.64
C PRO A 487 -37.78 -12.04 -10.10
N HIS A 488 -38.82 -11.88 -10.92
CA HIS A 488 -38.67 -11.40 -12.29
C HIS A 488 -38.43 -9.89 -12.29
N PRO A 489 -37.60 -9.34 -13.21
CA PRO A 489 -37.50 -7.89 -13.39
C PRO A 489 -38.89 -7.25 -13.58
N PRO A 490 -39.12 -6.07 -12.97
CA PRO A 490 -40.31 -5.24 -13.24
C PRO A 490 -40.53 -4.98 -14.73
N GLU A 491 -41.77 -4.63 -15.08
CA GLU A 491 -42.14 -4.30 -16.47
C GLU A 491 -41.21 -3.24 -17.08
N GLY A 492 -40.78 -3.46 -18.33
CA GLY A 492 -39.90 -2.53 -19.05
C GLY A 492 -38.48 -2.41 -18.48
N SER A 493 -38.03 -3.38 -17.69
CA SER A 493 -36.70 -3.36 -17.05
C SER A 493 -35.86 -4.61 -17.33
N LEU A 494 -34.55 -4.49 -17.10
CA LEU A 494 -33.55 -5.55 -17.24
C LEU A 494 -32.69 -5.61 -15.97
N LEU A 495 -32.36 -6.82 -15.53
CA LEU A 495 -31.39 -7.05 -14.45
C LEU A 495 -30.40 -8.16 -14.82
N PHE A 496 -29.42 -8.40 -13.95
CA PHE A 496 -28.49 -9.52 -14.10
C PHE A 496 -28.68 -10.57 -13.00
N ARG A 497 -28.62 -11.85 -13.39
CA ARG A 497 -28.67 -13.00 -12.48
C ARG A 497 -27.39 -13.81 -12.56
N TYR A 498 -26.46 -13.56 -11.62
CA TYR A 498 -25.19 -14.27 -11.55
C TYR A 498 -25.01 -15.05 -10.23
N PRO A 499 -24.51 -16.30 -10.30
CA PRO A 499 -24.48 -17.14 -11.50
C PRO A 499 -25.92 -17.43 -11.99
N SER A 500 -26.07 -17.84 -13.26
CA SER A 500 -27.35 -18.37 -13.73
C SER A 500 -27.72 -19.67 -12.99
N TYR A 501 -29.00 -20.07 -13.00
CA TYR A 501 -29.43 -21.34 -12.37
C TYR A 501 -28.64 -22.55 -12.86
N LYS A 502 -28.33 -22.58 -14.16
CA LYS A 502 -27.51 -23.63 -14.78
C LYS A 502 -26.08 -23.67 -14.24
N LEU A 503 -25.52 -22.52 -13.85
CA LEU A 503 -24.13 -22.42 -13.38
C LEU A 503 -23.96 -22.57 -11.87
N GLN A 504 -25.01 -22.40 -11.07
CA GLN A 504 -24.94 -22.45 -9.59
C GLN A 504 -24.18 -23.68 -9.06
N ALA A 505 -24.48 -24.86 -9.60
CA ALA A 505 -23.83 -26.11 -9.19
C ALA A 505 -22.33 -26.12 -9.50
N ALA A 506 -21.93 -25.58 -10.65
CA ALA A 506 -20.54 -25.53 -11.08
C ALA A 506 -19.72 -24.53 -10.24
N VAL A 507 -20.28 -23.37 -9.92
CA VAL A 507 -19.57 -22.31 -9.19
C VAL A 507 -19.79 -22.34 -7.67
N LYS A 508 -20.60 -23.28 -7.16
CA LYS A 508 -20.94 -23.44 -5.73
C LYS A 508 -21.40 -22.13 -5.07
N LYS A 509 -22.15 -21.29 -5.81
CA LYS A 509 -22.66 -19.99 -5.38
C LYS A 509 -24.14 -19.92 -5.74
N GLN A 510 -24.98 -19.49 -4.79
CA GLN A 510 -26.39 -19.23 -5.05
C GLN A 510 -26.53 -18.05 -6.02
N ALA A 511 -27.47 -18.13 -6.96
CA ALA A 511 -27.82 -16.99 -7.79
C ALA A 511 -28.33 -15.85 -6.91
N ASN A 512 -28.00 -14.63 -7.29
CA ASN A 512 -28.60 -13.43 -6.72
C ASN A 512 -28.78 -12.36 -7.80
N GLN A 513 -29.53 -11.31 -7.47
CA GLN A 513 -29.78 -10.16 -8.33
C GLN A 513 -29.41 -8.91 -7.51
N LYS A 514 -28.20 -8.40 -7.77
CA LYS A 514 -27.66 -7.25 -7.02
C LYS A 514 -27.94 -5.98 -7.78
N LEU A 515 -28.43 -4.96 -7.09
CA LEU A 515 -28.60 -3.64 -7.68
C LEU A 515 -27.26 -3.06 -8.17
N GLY A 516 -26.18 -3.23 -7.39
CA GLY A 516 -24.84 -2.79 -7.79
C GLY A 516 -24.35 -3.38 -9.13
N THR A 517 -24.75 -4.62 -9.48
CA THR A 517 -24.41 -5.18 -10.81
C THR A 517 -25.04 -4.36 -11.94
N VAL A 518 -26.31 -3.97 -11.80
CA VAL A 518 -27.03 -3.20 -12.82
C VAL A 518 -26.56 -1.74 -12.85
N ALA A 519 -26.34 -1.15 -11.67
CA ALA A 519 -25.84 0.22 -11.56
C ALA A 519 -24.45 0.39 -12.19
N VAL A 520 -23.50 -0.50 -11.88
CA VAL A 520 -22.15 -0.44 -12.48
C VAL A 520 -22.17 -0.81 -13.97
N ALA A 521 -23.10 -1.68 -14.41
CA ALA A 521 -23.28 -2.00 -15.84
C ALA A 521 -23.71 -0.78 -16.67
N LEU A 522 -24.52 0.11 -16.09
CA LEU A 522 -24.86 1.38 -16.74
C LEU A 522 -23.63 2.24 -16.96
N LEU A 523 -22.73 2.32 -15.96
CA LEU A 523 -21.48 3.09 -16.11
C LEU A 523 -20.62 2.56 -17.26
N GLY A 524 -20.50 1.23 -17.38
CA GLY A 524 -19.73 0.59 -18.46
C GLY A 524 -20.35 0.78 -19.84
N TRP A 525 -21.67 0.56 -19.99
CA TRP A 525 -22.33 0.73 -21.28
C TRP A 525 -22.38 2.19 -21.74
N ILE A 526 -22.58 3.15 -20.83
CA ILE A 526 -22.55 4.58 -21.17
C ILE A 526 -21.15 4.99 -21.60
N ALA A 527 -20.11 4.61 -20.85
CA ALA A 527 -18.74 4.91 -21.23
C ALA A 527 -18.37 4.34 -22.61
N TRP A 528 -18.79 3.10 -22.90
CA TRP A 528 -18.60 2.50 -24.22
C TRP A 528 -19.40 3.23 -25.32
N ALA A 529 -20.64 3.60 -25.06
CA ALA A 529 -21.50 4.30 -26.02
C ALA A 529 -20.93 5.70 -26.35
N ASP A 530 -20.49 6.44 -25.34
CA ASP A 530 -19.82 7.73 -25.51
C ASP A 530 -18.52 7.60 -26.31
N ALA A 531 -17.69 6.61 -25.99
CA ALA A 531 -16.43 6.36 -26.67
C ALA A 531 -16.64 5.92 -28.14
N SER A 532 -17.59 5.03 -28.39
CA SER A 532 -17.85 4.49 -29.73
C SER A 532 -18.71 5.42 -30.61
N GLY A 533 -19.48 6.32 -30.00
CA GLY A 533 -20.56 7.06 -30.66
C GLY A 533 -21.75 6.18 -31.06
N SER A 534 -21.87 4.96 -30.52
CA SER A 534 -22.93 4.00 -30.87
C SER A 534 -24.13 4.11 -29.93
N SER A 535 -25.33 4.14 -30.51
CA SER A 535 -26.62 4.11 -29.80
C SER A 535 -27.28 2.72 -29.80
N GLU A 536 -26.60 1.69 -30.30
CA GLU A 536 -27.18 0.34 -30.45
C GLU A 536 -27.62 -0.28 -29.12
N ARG A 537 -27.03 0.18 -28.01
CA ARG A 537 -27.31 -0.31 -26.66
C ARG A 537 -28.26 0.59 -25.85
N ASP A 538 -28.74 1.69 -26.41
CA ASP A 538 -29.65 2.62 -25.74
C ASP A 538 -30.91 1.94 -25.15
N PRO A 539 -31.57 0.99 -25.86
CA PRO A 539 -32.71 0.29 -25.29
C PRO A 539 -32.36 -0.49 -24.02
N GLN A 540 -31.19 -1.13 -23.98
CA GLN A 540 -30.71 -1.89 -22.82
C GLN A 540 -30.37 -0.94 -21.67
N ILE A 541 -29.70 0.19 -21.95
CA ILE A 541 -29.38 1.24 -20.97
C ILE A 541 -30.65 1.72 -20.28
N ARG A 542 -31.71 2.05 -21.03
CA ARG A 542 -32.99 2.48 -20.47
C ARG A 542 -33.67 1.41 -19.60
N ARG A 543 -33.63 0.13 -20.03
CA ARG A 543 -34.19 -0.98 -19.26
C ARG A 543 -33.44 -1.21 -17.94
N MET A 544 -32.11 -1.10 -17.95
CA MET A 544 -31.31 -1.15 -16.73
C MET A 544 -31.59 0.05 -15.81
N ALA A 545 -31.71 1.27 -16.35
CA ALA A 545 -32.05 2.46 -15.59
C ALA A 545 -33.44 2.36 -14.92
N ASN A 546 -34.43 1.82 -15.64
CA ASN A 546 -35.75 1.50 -15.08
C ASN A 546 -35.66 0.53 -13.91
N PHE A 547 -34.82 -0.51 -14.02
CA PHE A 547 -34.60 -1.42 -12.90
C PHE A 547 -34.00 -0.68 -11.70
N VAL A 548 -32.93 0.10 -11.89
CA VAL A 548 -32.29 0.87 -10.81
C VAL A 548 -33.30 1.77 -10.10
N ARG A 549 -34.09 2.55 -10.87
CA ARG A 549 -35.14 3.43 -10.34
C ARG A 549 -36.19 2.65 -9.54
N SER A 550 -36.60 1.48 -10.01
CA SER A 550 -37.60 0.65 -9.33
C SER A 550 -37.13 0.09 -7.97
N GLN A 551 -35.83 0.11 -7.69
CA GLN A 551 -35.27 -0.36 -6.43
C GLN A 551 -35.24 0.71 -5.33
N GLN A 552 -35.62 1.95 -5.62
CA GLN A 552 -35.80 2.97 -4.59
C GLN A 552 -37.10 2.75 -3.82
N GLU A 553 -37.01 2.74 -2.50
CA GLU A 553 -38.14 2.66 -1.58
C GLU A 553 -38.78 4.05 -1.38
N GLY A 554 -40.02 4.09 -0.88
CA GLY A 554 -40.75 5.36 -0.69
C GLY A 554 -40.13 6.30 0.35
N ASP A 555 -39.19 5.83 1.17
CA ASP A 555 -38.41 6.67 2.10
C ASP A 555 -37.10 7.20 1.49
N GLY A 556 -36.75 6.79 0.26
CA GLY A 556 -35.54 7.19 -0.45
C GLY A 556 -34.39 6.18 -0.41
N ARG A 557 -34.49 5.12 0.41
CA ARG A 557 -33.47 4.05 0.45
C ARG A 557 -33.46 3.25 -0.85
N PHE A 558 -32.32 2.64 -1.15
CA PHE A 558 -32.19 1.70 -2.27
C PHE A 558 -32.08 0.27 -1.75
N ARG A 559 -32.78 -0.66 -2.38
CA ARG A 559 -32.64 -2.09 -2.10
C ARG A 559 -31.38 -2.63 -2.75
N ALA A 560 -30.43 -3.08 -1.94
CA ALA A 560 -29.17 -3.64 -2.44
C ALA A 560 -29.36 -4.96 -3.23
N TYR A 561 -30.39 -5.73 -2.88
CA TYR A 561 -30.69 -7.03 -3.46
C TYR A 561 -32.18 -7.11 -3.80
N TYR A 562 -32.47 -7.62 -4.99
CA TYR A 562 -33.82 -7.94 -5.43
C TYR A 562 -34.00 -9.46 -5.35
N VAL A 563 -34.46 -9.96 -4.21
CA VAL A 563 -34.58 -11.40 -3.95
C VAL A 563 -35.90 -11.71 -3.28
N GLN A 564 -36.40 -12.95 -3.37
CA GLN A 564 -37.64 -13.31 -2.72
C GLN A 564 -37.48 -13.40 -1.19
N LYS A 565 -38.61 -13.35 -0.48
CA LYS A 565 -38.65 -13.50 0.97
C LYS A 565 -38.00 -14.81 1.44
N GLY A 566 -37.22 -14.75 2.50
CA GLY A 566 -36.47 -15.87 3.07
C GLY A 566 -35.13 -16.16 2.38
N HIS A 567 -34.78 -15.43 1.30
CA HIS A 567 -33.46 -15.54 0.72
C HIS A 567 -32.40 -14.98 1.69
N SER A 568 -31.21 -15.58 1.70
CA SER A 568 -30.04 -15.15 2.49
C SER A 568 -29.57 -13.70 2.27
N TYR A 569 -30.12 -12.99 1.28
CA TYR A 569 -29.79 -11.61 0.95
C TYR A 569 -30.95 -10.62 1.20
N GLU A 570 -32.15 -11.08 1.58
CA GLU A 570 -33.36 -10.23 1.70
C GLU A 570 -33.16 -9.01 2.61
N GLN A 571 -32.36 -9.16 3.67
CA GLN A 571 -32.11 -8.10 4.67
C GLN A 571 -30.65 -7.62 4.68
N ASN A 572 -29.85 -8.08 3.72
CA ASN A 572 -28.45 -7.69 3.69
C ASN A 572 -28.33 -6.23 3.26
N LYS A 573 -27.70 -5.44 4.12
CA LYS A 573 -27.35 -4.06 3.84
C LYS A 573 -26.05 -4.01 3.05
N ASN A 574 -25.94 -3.01 2.20
CA ASN A 574 -24.71 -2.66 1.51
C ASN A 574 -24.75 -1.15 1.26
N ASP A 575 -23.97 -0.40 2.03
CA ASP A 575 -23.99 1.06 2.01
C ASP A 575 -23.23 1.66 0.80
N ILE A 576 -22.57 0.82 -0.01
CA ILE A 576 -21.95 1.20 -1.30
C ILE A 576 -23.03 1.47 -2.36
N VAL A 577 -24.00 0.55 -2.46
CA VAL A 577 -24.95 0.47 -3.58
C VAL A 577 -25.83 1.71 -3.76
N PRO A 578 -26.30 2.41 -2.71
CA PRO A 578 -27.12 3.60 -2.89
C PRO A 578 -26.42 4.71 -3.68
N GLY A 579 -25.13 4.93 -3.44
CA GLY A 579 -24.34 5.91 -4.18
C GLY A 579 -24.14 5.48 -5.64
N GLU A 580 -23.82 4.19 -5.88
CA GLU A 580 -23.69 3.63 -7.23
C GLU A 580 -24.98 3.79 -8.04
N ALA A 581 -26.12 3.46 -7.44
CA ALA A 581 -27.44 3.57 -8.07
C ALA A 581 -27.77 5.01 -8.44
N MET A 582 -27.50 5.95 -7.55
CA MET A 582 -27.78 7.36 -7.79
C MET A 582 -26.82 7.97 -8.82
N LEU A 583 -25.53 7.60 -8.79
CA LEU A 583 -24.59 7.97 -9.84
C LEU A 583 -25.04 7.45 -11.21
N ALA A 584 -25.44 6.19 -11.29
CA ALA A 584 -25.88 5.56 -12.54
C ALA A 584 -27.09 6.30 -13.14
N LEU A 585 -28.12 6.62 -12.33
CA LEU A 585 -29.26 7.41 -12.79
C LEU A 585 -28.86 8.82 -13.26
N GLY A 586 -27.89 9.44 -12.59
CA GLY A 586 -27.36 10.74 -13.02
C GLY A 586 -26.60 10.67 -14.34
N MET A 587 -25.84 9.61 -14.58
CA MET A 587 -25.13 9.42 -15.85
C MET A 587 -26.11 9.12 -16.99
N VAL A 588 -27.17 8.36 -16.73
CA VAL A 588 -28.28 8.16 -17.70
C VAL A 588 -28.95 9.49 -18.03
N ALA A 589 -29.18 10.34 -17.03
CA ALA A 589 -29.75 11.68 -17.24
C ALA A 589 -28.89 12.55 -18.15
N GLU A 590 -27.56 12.53 -17.97
CA GLU A 590 -26.63 13.26 -18.84
C GLU A 590 -26.58 12.67 -20.24
N TYR A 591 -26.41 11.35 -20.36
CA TYR A 591 -26.24 10.67 -21.64
C TYR A 591 -27.43 10.88 -22.59
N PHE A 592 -28.67 10.83 -22.06
CA PHE A 592 -29.88 11.04 -22.84
C PHE A 592 -30.39 12.49 -22.85
N ASP A 593 -29.77 13.41 -22.11
CA ASP A 593 -30.29 14.76 -21.85
C ASP A 593 -31.73 14.73 -21.26
N GLU A 594 -31.95 13.85 -20.28
CA GLU A 594 -33.25 13.54 -19.68
C GLU A 594 -33.21 13.73 -18.15
N PRO A 595 -33.47 14.95 -17.62
CA PRO A 595 -33.35 15.24 -16.20
C PRO A 595 -34.36 14.49 -15.31
N GLU A 596 -35.41 13.90 -15.88
CA GLU A 596 -36.40 13.10 -15.12
C GLU A 596 -35.79 11.88 -14.41
N TRP A 597 -34.65 11.36 -14.88
CA TRP A 597 -33.93 10.29 -14.20
C TRP A 597 -33.38 10.73 -12.84
N LEU A 598 -33.21 12.04 -12.62
CA LEU A 598 -32.79 12.63 -11.35
C LEU A 598 -33.90 12.71 -10.30
N GLY A 599 -35.15 12.37 -10.65
CA GLY A 599 -36.28 12.43 -9.71
C GLY A 599 -36.11 11.59 -8.43
N ALA A 600 -35.23 10.59 -8.47
CA ALA A 600 -34.86 9.78 -7.30
C ALA A 600 -33.97 10.52 -6.27
N TYR A 601 -33.31 11.62 -6.66
CA TYR A 601 -32.30 12.27 -5.84
C TYR A 601 -32.86 12.95 -4.59
N GLU A 602 -34.06 13.54 -4.67
CA GLU A 602 -34.71 14.16 -3.50
C GLU A 602 -34.94 13.11 -2.40
N GLY A 603 -35.47 11.94 -2.77
CA GLY A 603 -35.62 10.80 -1.86
C GLY A 603 -34.27 10.35 -1.29
N PHE A 604 -33.25 10.24 -2.13
CA PHE A 604 -31.90 9.88 -1.70
C PHE A 604 -31.38 10.84 -0.63
N LEU A 605 -31.44 12.16 -0.86
CA LEU A 605 -30.99 13.16 0.12
C LEU A 605 -31.81 13.13 1.41
N LYS A 606 -33.13 13.01 1.30
CA LYS A 606 -34.05 12.95 2.45
C LYS A 606 -33.67 11.83 3.42
N PHE A 607 -33.19 10.69 2.92
CA PHE A 607 -32.74 9.58 3.76
C PHE A 607 -31.26 9.68 4.15
N TYR A 608 -30.36 9.78 3.16
CA TYR A 608 -28.94 9.54 3.38
C TYR A 608 -28.21 10.73 4.02
N ARG A 609 -28.66 11.97 3.80
CA ARG A 609 -28.06 13.15 4.45
C ARG A 609 -28.16 13.10 5.99
N PRO A 610 -29.34 12.94 6.60
CA PRO A 610 -29.43 12.80 8.06
C PRO A 610 -28.79 11.50 8.56
N TRP A 611 -28.83 10.42 7.77
CA TRP A 611 -28.15 9.16 8.10
C TRP A 611 -26.63 9.31 8.22
N PHE A 612 -26.02 10.06 7.29
CA PHE A 612 -24.58 10.34 7.26
C PHE A 612 -24.19 11.22 8.44
N ARG A 613 -24.85 12.39 8.60
CA ARG A 613 -24.56 13.36 9.68
C ARG A 613 -24.63 12.73 11.06
N LYS A 614 -25.70 11.96 11.34
CA LYS A 614 -25.88 11.25 12.61
C LYS A 614 -24.75 10.26 12.93
N ARG A 615 -24.07 9.72 11.91
CA ARG A 615 -22.93 8.80 12.12
C ARG A 615 -21.61 9.55 12.19
N ALA A 616 -21.41 10.57 11.36
CA ALA A 616 -20.24 11.44 11.40
C ALA A 616 -20.09 12.12 12.78
N GLU A 617 -21.20 12.41 13.47
CA GLU A 617 -21.19 12.93 14.85
C GLU A 617 -20.73 11.91 15.91
N ARG A 618 -20.67 10.60 15.61
CA ARG A 618 -20.29 9.55 16.58
C ARG A 618 -18.78 9.33 16.69
N LYS A 619 -18.00 10.39 16.42
CA LYS A 619 -16.56 10.38 16.68
C LYS A 619 -16.32 10.06 18.16
N ARG A 620 -15.42 9.12 18.42
CA ARG A 620 -15.05 8.73 19.79
C ARG A 620 -14.20 9.85 20.40
N SER A 621 -14.62 10.37 21.56
CA SER A 621 -13.86 11.41 22.26
C SER A 621 -12.48 10.96 22.75
N ILE A 622 -12.32 9.65 22.94
CA ILE A 622 -11.06 8.98 23.29
C ILE A 622 -10.39 8.33 22.08
N GLY A 623 -10.94 8.51 20.87
CA GLY A 623 -10.36 7.96 19.65
C GLY A 623 -9.02 8.59 19.33
N ARG A 624 -8.09 7.81 18.78
CA ARG A 624 -6.83 8.31 18.22
C ARG A 624 -6.89 8.27 16.71
N TRP A 625 -6.50 9.39 16.11
CA TRP A 625 -6.38 9.44 14.68
C TRP A 625 -5.18 8.60 14.23
N PRO A 626 -5.32 7.82 13.14
CA PRO A 626 -6.57 7.65 12.40
C PRO A 626 -7.45 6.49 12.92
N HIS A 627 -6.85 5.47 13.52
CA HIS A 627 -7.43 4.13 13.68
C HIS A 627 -8.66 4.03 14.60
N ASP A 628 -8.76 4.88 15.62
CA ASP A 628 -9.75 4.78 16.69
C ASP A 628 -10.78 5.92 16.67
N THR A 629 -10.76 6.75 15.62
CA THR A 629 -11.65 7.92 15.46
C THR A 629 -13.14 7.56 15.54
N TYR A 630 -13.52 6.39 15.02
CA TYR A 630 -14.91 5.88 15.01
C TYR A 630 -14.94 4.41 15.41
N GLU A 631 -16.11 3.94 15.86
CA GLU A 631 -16.37 2.50 15.91
C GLU A 631 -16.21 1.88 14.52
N ASN A 632 -15.64 0.67 14.45
CA ASN A 632 -15.26 0.07 13.18
C ASN A 632 -16.45 -0.10 12.22
N GLN A 633 -17.66 -0.36 12.74
CA GLN A 633 -18.85 -0.47 11.92
C GLN A 633 -19.30 0.89 11.35
N ASP A 634 -19.36 1.95 12.17
CA ASP A 634 -19.74 3.29 11.70
C ASP A 634 -18.73 3.80 10.66
N ARG A 635 -17.44 3.53 10.87
CA ARG A 635 -16.41 3.79 9.87
C ARG A 635 -16.70 3.05 8.57
N LEU A 636 -16.89 1.72 8.61
CA LEU A 636 -17.13 0.90 7.42
C LEU A 636 -18.37 1.35 6.64
N ASP A 637 -19.47 1.67 7.33
CA ASP A 637 -20.70 2.22 6.72
C ASP A 637 -20.39 3.53 5.98
N LEU A 638 -19.72 4.48 6.65
CA LEU A 638 -19.47 5.82 6.11
C LEU A 638 -18.48 5.81 4.94
N VAL A 639 -17.37 5.08 5.05
CA VAL A 639 -16.37 5.02 3.99
C VAL A 639 -16.88 4.29 2.75
N GLN A 640 -17.79 3.32 2.90
CA GLN A 640 -18.42 2.63 1.78
C GLN A 640 -19.42 3.52 1.03
N PHE A 641 -20.15 4.35 1.77
CA PHE A 641 -21.14 5.29 1.23
C PHE A 641 -20.49 6.51 0.55
N GLY A 642 -19.39 7.00 1.11
CA GLY A 642 -18.77 8.29 0.79
C GLY A 642 -18.56 8.56 -0.70
N PRO A 643 -17.62 7.89 -1.38
CA PRO A 643 -17.14 8.31 -2.70
C PRO A 643 -18.23 8.34 -3.77
N TRP A 644 -19.06 7.30 -3.83
CA TRP A 644 -20.15 7.20 -4.80
C TRP A 644 -21.22 8.27 -4.58
N SER A 645 -21.45 8.68 -3.34
CA SER A 645 -22.39 9.76 -3.02
C SER A 645 -21.87 11.12 -3.48
N VAL A 646 -20.56 11.36 -3.39
CA VAL A 646 -19.92 12.57 -3.94
C VAL A 646 -20.02 12.57 -5.47
N MET A 647 -19.74 11.44 -6.12
CA MET A 647 -19.89 11.32 -7.58
C MET A 647 -21.35 11.53 -8.04
N ALA A 648 -22.33 11.01 -7.30
CA ALA A 648 -23.74 11.24 -7.60
C ALA A 648 -24.13 12.72 -7.43
N ALA A 649 -23.65 13.37 -6.37
CA ALA A 649 -23.85 14.81 -6.14
C ALA A 649 -23.23 15.66 -7.27
N LYS A 650 -22.02 15.32 -7.73
CA LYS A 650 -21.40 15.93 -8.92
C LYS A 650 -22.33 15.87 -10.13
N GLN A 651 -22.88 14.70 -10.40
CA GLN A 651 -23.71 14.48 -11.57
C GLN A 651 -25.01 15.28 -11.54
N VAL A 652 -25.67 15.32 -10.38
CA VAL A 652 -26.87 16.14 -10.18
C VAL A 652 -26.55 17.61 -10.34
N TYR A 653 -25.53 18.11 -9.63
CA TYR A 653 -25.15 19.52 -9.69
C TYR A 653 -24.77 19.97 -11.11
N LYS A 654 -24.04 19.14 -11.86
CA LYS A 654 -23.65 19.43 -13.25
C LYS A 654 -24.85 19.68 -14.15
N LEU A 655 -25.93 18.91 -13.96
CA LEU A 655 -27.14 18.98 -14.80
C LEU A 655 -28.15 20.02 -14.32
N THR A 656 -28.27 20.25 -13.01
CA THR A 656 -29.37 21.06 -12.44
C THR A 656 -28.91 22.34 -11.76
N GLY A 657 -27.62 22.45 -11.41
CA GLY A 657 -27.10 23.51 -10.55
C GLY A 657 -27.55 23.41 -9.09
N ASP A 658 -28.06 22.26 -8.63
CA ASP A 658 -28.56 22.07 -7.26
C ASP A 658 -27.42 22.22 -6.23
N LYS A 659 -27.42 23.36 -5.54
CA LYS A 659 -26.42 23.71 -4.53
C LYS A 659 -26.48 22.83 -3.29
N ASP A 660 -27.66 22.31 -2.93
CA ASP A 660 -27.80 21.41 -1.79
C ASP A 660 -27.16 20.04 -2.09
N ALA A 661 -27.26 19.59 -3.34
CA ALA A 661 -26.53 18.41 -3.83
C ALA A 661 -25.02 18.62 -3.69
N ALA A 662 -24.52 19.73 -4.24
CA ALA A 662 -23.11 20.08 -4.20
C ALA A 662 -22.57 20.17 -2.76
N GLU A 663 -23.25 20.91 -1.89
CA GLU A 663 -22.83 21.06 -0.49
C GLU A 663 -22.75 19.73 0.24
N PHE A 664 -23.75 18.85 0.06
CA PHE A 664 -23.72 17.53 0.67
C PHE A 664 -22.57 16.67 0.12
N GLY A 665 -22.32 16.70 -1.18
CA GLY A 665 -21.17 16.01 -1.78
C GLY A 665 -19.83 16.50 -1.20
N LEU A 666 -19.67 17.82 -1.06
CA LEU A 666 -18.45 18.40 -0.51
C LEU A 666 -18.29 18.12 1.01
N GLU A 667 -19.38 18.12 1.78
CA GLU A 667 -19.40 17.72 3.19
C GLU A 667 -18.87 16.29 3.38
N VAL A 668 -19.33 15.36 2.54
CA VAL A 668 -18.88 13.96 2.57
C VAL A 668 -17.41 13.84 2.15
N ALA A 669 -16.97 14.60 1.14
CA ALA A 669 -15.58 14.60 0.70
C ALA A 669 -14.63 15.14 1.77
N ASP A 670 -14.99 16.23 2.44
CA ASP A 670 -14.21 16.77 3.57
C ASP A 670 -14.08 15.75 4.69
N TRP A 671 -15.18 15.08 5.05
CA TRP A 671 -15.13 14.04 6.07
C TRP A 671 -14.15 12.92 5.71
N MET A 672 -14.13 12.44 4.46
CA MET A 672 -13.19 11.41 4.01
C MET A 672 -11.73 11.88 4.14
N ILE A 673 -11.44 13.07 3.63
CA ILE A 673 -10.08 13.64 3.63
C ILE A 673 -9.60 13.88 5.07
N ASP A 674 -10.41 14.54 5.89
CA ASP A 674 -9.98 15.02 7.20
C ASP A 674 -9.92 13.92 8.26
N ASN A 675 -10.57 12.77 8.04
CA ASN A 675 -10.61 11.68 9.02
C ASN A 675 -9.86 10.42 8.60
N TYR A 676 -9.52 10.23 7.32
CA TYR A 676 -8.97 8.95 6.84
C TYR A 676 -7.81 9.04 5.86
N GLN A 677 -7.59 10.20 5.23
CA GLN A 677 -6.45 10.32 4.32
C GLN A 677 -5.18 10.61 5.09
N TRP A 678 -4.13 9.84 4.80
CA TRP A 678 -2.77 10.21 5.15
C TRP A 678 -2.30 11.35 4.25
N ARG A 679 -2.58 12.60 4.62
CA ARG A 679 -2.17 13.75 3.82
C ARG A 679 -0.70 14.11 4.04
N GLY A 680 -0.10 14.85 3.11
CA GLY A 680 1.31 15.24 3.19
C GLY A 680 1.72 15.97 4.48
N ASP A 681 0.80 16.69 5.10
CA ASP A 681 1.00 17.44 6.35
C ASP A 681 0.84 16.61 7.63
N VAL A 682 0.24 15.41 7.56
CA VAL A 682 -0.04 14.57 8.75
C VAL A 682 0.49 13.14 8.66
N ALA A 683 0.89 12.66 7.48
CA ALA A 683 1.37 11.30 7.28
C ALA A 683 2.73 11.03 7.98
N PRO A 684 2.81 10.05 8.91
CA PRO A 684 4.02 9.76 9.69
C PRO A 684 5.16 9.20 8.83
N TRP A 685 4.81 8.67 7.66
CA TRP A 685 5.74 8.15 6.66
C TRP A 685 5.50 8.82 5.32
N SER A 686 6.58 9.13 4.61
CA SER A 686 6.49 9.77 3.30
C SER A 686 5.79 8.91 2.23
N ASP A 687 5.85 7.58 2.30
CA ASP A 687 5.19 6.64 1.39
C ASP A 687 3.70 6.41 1.70
N TYR A 688 3.22 6.85 2.86
CA TYR A 688 1.80 6.82 3.21
C TYR A 688 1.00 7.94 2.54
N VAL A 689 1.66 9.02 2.11
CA VAL A 689 1.01 10.23 1.62
C VAL A 689 0.06 9.92 0.46
N GLY A 690 -1.20 10.35 0.61
CA GLY A 690 -2.31 10.08 -0.30
C GLY A 690 -3.12 8.84 0.03
N GLY A 691 -2.55 7.93 0.81
CA GLY A 691 -3.12 6.64 1.16
C GLY A 691 -4.26 6.74 2.17
N TYR A 692 -5.14 5.74 2.13
CA TYR A 692 -6.20 5.49 3.08
C TYR A 692 -6.11 4.04 3.55
N TYR A 693 -6.43 3.79 4.81
CA TYR A 693 -6.45 2.43 5.37
C TYR A 693 -7.89 1.90 5.40
N LYS A 694 -8.03 0.57 5.32
CA LYS A 694 -9.33 -0.08 5.53
C LYS A 694 -9.46 -0.71 6.89
N LEU A 695 -8.39 -1.08 7.58
CA LEU A 695 -8.46 -1.59 8.96
C LEU A 695 -7.37 -0.92 9.80
N PRO A 696 -7.58 -0.73 11.12
CA PRO A 696 -6.58 -0.18 12.03
C PRO A 696 -5.18 -0.79 11.91
N GLU A 697 -5.12 -2.07 11.60
CA GLU A 697 -3.91 -2.88 11.62
C GLU A 697 -3.29 -3.08 10.23
N GLU A 698 -3.80 -2.36 9.23
CA GLU A 698 -3.41 -2.50 7.82
C GLU A 698 -2.65 -1.27 7.36
N LEU A 699 -1.61 -1.47 6.55
CA LEU A 699 -0.97 -0.36 5.84
C LEU A 699 -2.00 0.30 4.89
N PRO A 700 -1.77 1.56 4.49
CA PRO A 700 -2.51 2.17 3.38
C PRO A 700 -2.72 1.21 2.20
N ALA A 701 -3.94 1.20 1.66
CA ALA A 701 -4.41 0.14 0.79
C ALA A 701 -5.28 0.67 -0.35
N MET A 702 -5.74 -0.24 -1.22
CA MET A 702 -6.44 0.09 -2.47
C MET A 702 -7.74 0.88 -2.29
N GLN A 703 -8.30 0.95 -1.08
CA GLN A 703 -9.49 1.77 -0.81
C GLN A 703 -9.21 3.25 -1.03
N THR A 704 -7.94 3.66 -0.98
CA THR A 704 -7.46 4.96 -1.47
C THR A 704 -8.09 5.33 -2.79
N PHE A 705 -8.14 4.41 -3.75
CA PHE A 705 -8.60 4.69 -5.10
C PHE A 705 -10.13 4.83 -5.14
N CYS A 706 -10.85 3.94 -4.44
CA CYS A 706 -12.29 4.08 -4.27
C CYS A 706 -12.66 5.47 -3.70
N TYR A 707 -11.93 5.94 -2.68
CA TYR A 707 -12.22 7.23 -2.05
C TYR A 707 -11.81 8.41 -2.93
N SER A 708 -10.74 8.22 -3.72
CA SER A 708 -10.18 9.26 -4.55
C SER A 708 -11.03 9.58 -5.77
N GLU A 709 -11.79 8.61 -6.30
CA GLU A 709 -12.91 8.87 -7.23
C GLU A 709 -13.85 9.95 -6.68
N GLY A 710 -14.20 9.84 -5.39
CA GLY A 710 -15.02 10.82 -4.69
C GLY A 710 -14.33 12.19 -4.54
N THR A 711 -13.04 12.22 -4.18
CA THR A 711 -12.30 13.49 -4.05
C THR A 711 -12.10 14.19 -5.39
N ALA A 712 -11.91 13.45 -6.50
CA ALA A 712 -11.87 13.99 -7.85
C ALA A 712 -13.23 14.62 -8.24
N ALA A 713 -14.33 13.95 -7.89
CA ALA A 713 -15.67 14.50 -8.07
C ALA A 713 -15.92 15.75 -7.22
N ALA A 714 -15.37 15.80 -5.99
CA ALA A 714 -15.42 17.00 -5.15
C ALA A 714 -14.63 18.16 -5.76
N TYR A 715 -13.49 17.89 -6.42
CA TYR A 715 -12.75 18.90 -7.16
C TYR A 715 -13.60 19.49 -8.30
N THR A 716 -14.28 18.65 -9.09
CA THR A 716 -15.25 19.11 -10.11
C THR A 716 -16.33 20.01 -9.50
N LEU A 717 -16.99 19.57 -8.41
CA LEU A 717 -18.00 20.37 -7.71
C LEU A 717 -17.44 21.73 -7.25
N ALA A 718 -16.31 21.71 -6.55
CA ALA A 718 -15.70 22.90 -5.98
C ALA A 718 -15.24 23.90 -7.04
N SER A 719 -14.74 23.44 -8.19
CA SER A 719 -14.30 24.32 -9.29
C SER A 719 -15.37 25.34 -9.76
N ARG A 720 -16.65 25.02 -9.56
CA ARG A 720 -17.79 25.87 -9.97
C ARG A 720 -18.60 26.39 -8.79
N TYR A 721 -18.88 25.54 -7.79
CA TYR A 721 -19.76 25.88 -6.68
C TYR A 721 -19.04 26.56 -5.51
N ALA A 722 -17.85 26.08 -5.16
CA ALA A 722 -17.08 26.49 -3.98
C ALA A 722 -15.57 26.58 -4.28
N PRO A 723 -15.12 27.54 -5.13
CA PRO A 723 -13.74 27.59 -5.62
C PRO A 723 -12.67 27.72 -4.53
N GLU A 724 -13.03 28.23 -3.35
CA GLU A 724 -12.15 28.32 -2.18
C GLU A 724 -11.78 26.95 -1.60
N ARG A 725 -12.61 25.92 -1.80
CA ARG A 725 -12.33 24.53 -1.36
C ARG A 725 -11.58 23.72 -2.42
N LYS A 726 -11.58 24.17 -3.67
CA LYS A 726 -11.00 23.49 -4.84
C LYS A 726 -9.58 22.97 -4.59
N ALA A 727 -8.69 23.82 -4.04
CA ALA A 727 -7.29 23.47 -3.84
C ALA A 727 -7.08 22.29 -2.88
N LYS A 728 -7.96 22.14 -1.88
CA LYS A 728 -7.93 21.00 -0.96
C LYS A 728 -8.21 19.69 -1.70
N TYR A 729 -9.26 19.66 -2.52
CA TYR A 729 -9.65 18.47 -3.26
C TYR A 729 -8.61 18.10 -4.32
N GLU A 730 -8.09 19.09 -5.06
CA GLU A 730 -7.05 18.83 -6.05
C GLU A 730 -5.80 18.22 -5.42
N ARG A 731 -5.31 18.83 -4.32
CA ARG A 731 -4.15 18.32 -3.61
C ARG A 731 -4.40 16.92 -3.05
N SER A 732 -5.56 16.69 -2.44
CA SER A 732 -5.94 15.38 -1.90
C SER A 732 -5.95 14.29 -2.98
N THR A 733 -6.56 14.58 -4.15
CA THR A 733 -6.61 13.62 -5.25
C THR A 733 -5.22 13.40 -5.86
N ALA A 734 -4.42 14.46 -6.04
CA ALA A 734 -3.06 14.33 -6.53
C ALA A 734 -2.16 13.51 -5.58
N GLU A 735 -2.27 13.72 -4.26
CA GLU A 735 -1.55 12.90 -3.26
C GLU A 735 -1.98 11.43 -3.37
N ALA A 736 -3.28 11.14 -3.55
CA ALA A 736 -3.75 9.77 -3.75
C ALA A 736 -3.30 9.13 -5.06
N ILE A 737 -3.15 9.89 -6.13
CA ILE A 737 -2.55 9.42 -7.40
C ILE A 737 -1.06 9.12 -7.20
N ARG A 738 -0.34 9.94 -6.43
CA ARG A 738 1.04 9.62 -6.01
C ARG A 738 1.10 8.31 -5.23
N PHE A 739 0.13 8.03 -4.36
CA PHE A 739 0.03 6.72 -3.70
C PHE A 739 -0.33 5.59 -4.68
N LEU A 740 -1.16 5.86 -5.69
CA LEU A 740 -1.49 4.87 -6.73
C LEU A 740 -0.26 4.44 -7.53
N GLU A 741 0.67 5.36 -7.82
CA GLU A 741 1.96 5.05 -8.45
C GLU A 741 2.78 4.06 -7.60
N VAL A 742 2.80 4.24 -6.28
CA VAL A 742 3.44 3.27 -5.36
C VAL A 742 2.75 1.89 -5.44
N MET A 743 1.48 1.83 -5.81
CA MET A 743 0.69 0.60 -5.78
C MET A 743 0.55 -0.09 -7.14
N GLN A 744 0.84 0.61 -8.24
CA GLN A 744 0.74 0.10 -9.60
C GLN A 744 2.07 -0.56 -10.01
N PHE A 745 2.00 -1.81 -10.44
CA PHE A 745 3.19 -2.52 -10.90
C PHE A 745 3.76 -1.92 -12.18
N ASP A 746 5.02 -1.50 -12.14
CA ASP A 746 5.79 -1.08 -13.31
C ASP A 746 6.98 -2.02 -13.57
N ALA A 747 7.98 -1.56 -14.34
CA ALA A 747 9.18 -2.33 -14.63
C ALA A 747 10.14 -2.42 -13.43
N LEU A 748 10.17 -1.43 -12.54
CA LEU A 748 11.02 -1.45 -11.35
C LEU A 748 10.39 -2.24 -10.22
N ASP A 749 9.10 -2.04 -9.97
CA ASP A 749 8.33 -2.58 -8.86
C ASP A 749 7.87 -4.04 -9.08
N SER A 750 8.12 -4.60 -10.26
CA SER A 750 7.92 -6.03 -10.54
C SER A 750 9.16 -6.90 -10.32
N TYR A 751 10.23 -6.35 -9.73
CA TYR A 751 11.52 -7.04 -9.58
C TYR A 751 11.50 -8.30 -8.71
N PHE A 752 10.52 -8.42 -7.82
CA PHE A 752 10.31 -9.55 -6.93
C PHE A 752 9.21 -10.52 -7.42
N VAL A 753 8.72 -10.38 -8.65
CA VAL A 753 7.74 -11.31 -9.21
C VAL A 753 8.34 -12.16 -10.32
N ALA A 754 7.93 -13.43 -10.39
CA ALA A 754 8.46 -14.36 -11.39
C ALA A 754 7.91 -14.12 -12.81
N ARG A 755 6.82 -13.37 -12.93
CA ARG A 755 6.08 -13.10 -14.17
C ARG A 755 5.71 -11.62 -14.26
N PRO A 756 6.70 -10.71 -14.40
CA PRO A 756 6.47 -9.27 -14.44
C PRO A 756 5.48 -8.86 -15.54
N GLU A 757 5.48 -9.57 -16.67
CA GLU A 757 4.57 -9.35 -17.80
C GLU A 757 3.09 -9.53 -17.44
N LYS A 758 2.76 -10.34 -16.42
CA LYS A 758 1.38 -10.59 -16.00
C LYS A 758 0.82 -9.53 -15.05
N VAL A 759 1.70 -8.83 -14.35
CA VAL A 759 1.32 -7.90 -13.28
C VAL A 759 1.42 -6.46 -13.69
N ARG A 760 2.23 -6.13 -14.69
CA ARG A 760 2.47 -4.76 -15.13
C ARG A 760 1.18 -4.02 -15.45
N GLY A 761 1.03 -2.82 -14.90
CA GLY A 761 -0.19 -2.00 -14.94
C GLY A 761 -1.26 -2.40 -13.92
N GLY A 762 -1.16 -3.60 -13.34
CA GLY A 762 -2.04 -4.06 -12.28
C GLY A 762 -1.72 -3.39 -10.94
N ILE A 763 -2.71 -3.37 -10.05
CA ILE A 763 -2.64 -2.61 -8.80
C ILE A 763 -2.71 -3.57 -7.61
N LYS A 764 -1.80 -3.35 -6.64
CA LYS A 764 -1.67 -4.15 -5.41
C LYS A 764 -2.83 -3.91 -4.44
N TYR A 765 -2.98 -4.81 -3.47
CA TYR A 765 -4.00 -4.64 -2.43
C TYR A 765 -3.60 -3.61 -1.38
N THR A 766 -2.43 -3.80 -0.77
CA THR A 766 -1.81 -2.90 0.23
C THR A 766 -0.29 -2.96 0.04
N MET A 767 0.46 -2.04 0.63
CA MET A 767 1.91 -1.93 0.45
C MET A 767 2.67 -3.22 0.80
N ASN A 768 2.13 -4.08 1.68
CA ASN A 768 2.72 -5.37 2.02
C ASN A 768 1.97 -6.61 1.49
N GLU A 769 0.83 -6.46 0.79
CA GLU A 769 0.16 -7.58 0.13
C GLU A 769 0.02 -7.30 -1.36
N ASN A 770 0.87 -7.95 -2.14
CA ASN A 770 1.02 -7.72 -3.58
C ASN A 770 -0.02 -8.44 -4.46
N LYS A 771 -1.06 -9.00 -3.85
CA LYS A 771 -2.22 -9.58 -4.53
C LYS A 771 -2.90 -8.52 -5.41
N ILE A 772 -3.15 -8.86 -6.67
CA ILE A 772 -3.93 -8.06 -7.61
C ILE A 772 -5.35 -8.62 -7.67
N ARG A 773 -6.34 -7.73 -7.73
CA ARG A 773 -7.74 -8.06 -8.00
C ARG A 773 -8.30 -7.04 -8.97
N ILE A 774 -9.19 -7.49 -9.84
CA ILE A 774 -9.76 -6.65 -10.91
C ILE A 774 -10.42 -5.34 -10.42
N ASP A 775 -11.01 -5.30 -9.22
CA ASP A 775 -11.56 -4.05 -8.64
C ASP A 775 -10.47 -3.09 -8.15
N TYR A 776 -9.26 -3.57 -7.87
CA TYR A 776 -8.16 -2.67 -7.50
C TYR A 776 -7.73 -1.85 -8.70
N VAL A 777 -7.60 -2.53 -9.84
CA VAL A 777 -7.34 -1.90 -11.14
C VAL A 777 -8.52 -1.01 -11.52
N GLY A 778 -9.74 -1.54 -11.48
CA GLY A 778 -11.01 -0.80 -11.61
C GLY A 778 -11.01 0.59 -10.99
N HIS A 779 -10.89 0.62 -9.66
CA HIS A 779 -10.94 1.87 -8.91
C HIS A 779 -9.72 2.77 -9.15
N GLY A 780 -8.56 2.16 -9.41
CA GLY A 780 -7.36 2.92 -9.72
C GLY A 780 -7.49 3.68 -11.03
N LEU A 781 -7.89 3.01 -12.11
CA LEU A 781 -8.05 3.63 -13.42
C LEU A 781 -9.20 4.65 -13.41
N SER A 782 -10.30 4.34 -12.72
CA SER A 782 -11.38 5.31 -12.55
C SER A 782 -10.95 6.55 -11.76
N THR A 783 -10.02 6.42 -10.81
CA THR A 783 -9.44 7.60 -10.12
C THR A 783 -8.66 8.47 -11.11
N LEU A 784 -7.79 7.85 -11.92
CA LEU A 784 -6.94 8.56 -12.89
C LEU A 784 -7.80 9.27 -13.95
N SER A 785 -8.78 8.57 -14.55
CA SER A 785 -9.67 9.17 -15.55
C SER A 785 -10.53 10.28 -14.96
N GLN A 786 -11.07 10.09 -13.76
CA GLN A 786 -11.89 11.13 -13.10
C GLN A 786 -11.09 12.37 -12.70
N TRP A 787 -9.82 12.22 -12.30
CA TRP A 787 -8.97 13.38 -12.01
C TRP A 787 -8.66 14.19 -13.27
N LEU A 788 -8.29 13.52 -14.37
CA LEU A 788 -8.09 14.17 -15.67
C LEU A 788 -9.37 14.85 -16.16
N ASP A 789 -10.53 14.20 -16.03
CA ASP A 789 -11.84 14.77 -16.38
C ASP A 789 -12.19 15.99 -15.52
N ALA A 790 -11.93 15.92 -14.21
CA ALA A 790 -12.21 17.02 -13.31
C ALA A 790 -11.31 18.23 -13.59
N ARG A 791 -10.05 18.00 -13.98
CA ARG A 791 -9.13 19.04 -14.44
C ARG A 791 -9.52 19.62 -15.79
N ALA A 792 -9.94 18.81 -16.75
CA ALA A 792 -10.49 19.29 -18.03
C ALA A 792 -11.73 20.17 -17.84
N TYR A 793 -12.55 19.86 -16.84
CA TYR A 793 -13.77 20.61 -16.53
C TYR A 793 -13.48 21.98 -15.89
N ASP A 794 -12.31 22.14 -15.29
CA ASP A 794 -11.88 23.35 -14.62
C ASP A 794 -11.38 24.39 -15.65
N PRO A 795 -12.06 25.54 -15.81
CA PRO A 795 -11.70 26.51 -16.83
C PRO A 795 -10.36 27.22 -16.57
N ALA A 796 -9.78 27.06 -15.38
CA ALA A 796 -8.47 27.62 -15.03
C ALA A 796 -7.31 26.64 -15.27
N VAL A 797 -7.59 25.43 -15.78
CA VAL A 797 -6.57 24.42 -16.06
C VAL A 797 -6.52 24.15 -17.55
N GLU A 798 -5.31 24.18 -18.09
CA GLU A 798 -5.00 23.63 -19.41
C GLU A 798 -4.30 22.30 -19.18
N LEU A 799 -4.85 21.21 -19.73
CA LEU A 799 -4.27 19.89 -19.57
C LEU A 799 -3.06 19.70 -20.47
N ASP A 800 -1.96 19.21 -19.90
CA ASP A 800 -0.80 18.77 -20.66
C ASP A 800 -0.84 17.25 -20.88
N LEU A 801 -1.46 16.80 -21.97
CA LEU A 801 -1.55 15.37 -22.32
C LEU A 801 -0.65 15.03 -23.50
N TRP A 802 -0.26 13.77 -23.58
CA TRP A 802 0.21 13.18 -24.82
C TRP A 802 -0.90 13.17 -25.88
N PRO A 803 -0.57 13.34 -27.18
CA PRO A 803 -1.53 13.16 -28.25
C PRO A 803 -2.18 11.77 -28.17
N VAL A 804 -3.51 11.72 -28.24
CA VAL A 804 -4.28 10.48 -28.09
C VAL A 804 -4.08 9.52 -29.27
N ASP A 805 -3.63 10.03 -30.41
CA ASP A 805 -3.31 9.30 -31.64
C ASP A 805 -1.84 8.86 -31.73
N ASP A 806 -1.02 9.17 -30.73
CA ASP A 806 0.36 8.67 -30.63
C ASP A 806 0.39 7.20 -30.20
N LEU A 807 0.05 6.33 -31.14
CA LEU A 807 0.10 4.87 -30.97
C LEU A 807 1.52 4.32 -31.10
N GLN A 808 2.49 5.12 -31.57
CA GLN A 808 3.91 4.76 -31.58
C GLN A 808 4.50 4.88 -30.19
N ARG A 809 3.98 5.83 -29.39
CA ARG A 809 4.23 5.86 -27.96
C ARG A 809 3.78 4.54 -27.38
N ALA A 810 4.70 4.06 -26.60
CA ALA A 810 4.80 2.69 -26.28
C ALA A 810 3.82 2.44 -25.10
N ALA A 811 3.10 1.31 -25.07
CA ALA A 811 2.06 1.01 -24.07
C ALA A 811 2.31 -0.29 -23.29
N GLY A 812 3.05 -0.22 -22.18
CA GLY A 812 3.07 -1.26 -21.14
C GLY A 812 3.91 -2.53 -21.38
N SER A 813 4.65 -2.70 -22.47
CA SER A 813 5.64 -3.79 -22.70
C SER A 813 7.09 -3.37 -22.37
N PRO A 814 8.08 -4.28 -22.17
CA PRO A 814 9.48 -3.90 -21.90
C PRO A 814 10.01 -2.93 -22.97
N GLY A 815 10.44 -1.74 -22.56
CA GLY A 815 10.79 -0.65 -23.49
C GLY A 815 9.62 0.17 -24.02
N SER A 816 8.41 0.01 -23.44
CA SER A 816 7.22 0.72 -23.91
C SER A 816 6.32 1.36 -22.84
N VAL A 817 6.91 1.90 -21.80
CA VAL A 817 6.54 3.22 -21.28
C VAL A 817 7.91 3.94 -21.32
N PRO A 818 8.09 5.27 -21.22
CA PRO A 818 9.30 5.71 -20.54
C PRO A 818 9.23 4.96 -19.20
N GLY A 819 9.91 3.81 -19.08
CA GLY A 819 10.15 3.24 -17.75
C GLY A 819 10.70 4.43 -17.02
N LEU A 820 9.95 4.91 -16.02
CA LEU A 820 10.14 6.20 -15.36
C LEU A 820 11.60 6.55 -15.50
N ASP A 821 11.94 7.62 -16.21
CA ASP A 821 13.35 7.91 -16.42
C ASP A 821 13.95 8.30 -15.06
N TYR A 822 14.32 7.28 -14.28
CA TYR A 822 14.97 7.39 -12.98
C TYR A 822 16.36 7.99 -13.16
N SER A 823 16.91 7.99 -14.39
CA SER A 823 18.17 8.67 -14.69
C SER A 823 18.02 10.20 -14.74
N GLY A 824 16.78 10.70 -14.89
CA GLY A 824 16.40 12.11 -14.86
C GLY A 824 15.67 12.57 -13.60
N VAL A 825 15.53 11.71 -12.56
CA VAL A 825 15.03 12.16 -11.25
C VAL A 825 16.06 13.12 -10.69
N GLY A 826 15.78 14.41 -10.86
CA GLY A 826 16.61 15.48 -10.35
C GLY A 826 16.88 15.22 -8.88
N LEU A 827 18.15 14.97 -8.58
CA LEU A 827 18.60 14.90 -7.21
C LEU A 827 18.51 16.32 -6.69
N TYR A 828 17.41 16.59 -6.01
CA TYR A 828 17.29 17.83 -5.26
C TYR A 828 18.37 17.77 -4.20
N LEU A 829 19.37 18.64 -4.34
CA LEU A 829 20.32 18.89 -3.27
C LEU A 829 19.51 19.30 -2.02
N PRO A 830 20.02 19.10 -0.80
CA PRO A 830 19.37 19.60 0.42
C PRO A 830 19.05 21.11 0.39
N SER A 831 19.64 21.86 -0.55
CA SER A 831 19.38 23.27 -0.87
C SER A 831 18.15 23.54 -1.76
N GLY A 832 17.52 22.53 -2.34
CA GLY A 832 16.40 22.68 -3.29
C GLY A 832 16.81 22.89 -4.76
N GLU A 833 18.11 22.81 -5.08
CA GLU A 833 18.59 22.91 -6.47
C GLU A 833 18.48 21.56 -7.20
N LEU A 834 18.02 21.60 -8.46
CA LEU A 834 17.92 20.45 -9.35
C LEU A 834 19.32 20.06 -9.88
N TYR A 835 19.84 18.91 -9.46
CA TYR A 835 21.04 18.34 -10.08
C TYR A 835 20.66 17.63 -11.38
N LEU A 836 21.07 18.20 -12.51
CA LEU A 836 21.09 17.51 -13.80
C LEU A 836 22.47 16.86 -13.96
N PRO A 837 22.57 15.54 -14.17
CA PRO A 837 23.85 14.90 -14.45
C PRO A 837 24.40 15.48 -15.76
N SER A 838 25.35 16.40 -15.67
CA SER A 838 26.07 16.89 -16.84
C SER A 838 27.03 15.79 -17.31
N GLY A 839 26.65 15.03 -18.34
CA GLY A 839 27.55 14.09 -18.97
C GLY A 839 26.89 13.32 -20.10
N GLU A 840 27.22 13.67 -21.34
CA GLU A 840 27.03 12.81 -22.50
C GLU A 840 27.64 11.44 -22.21
N LEU A 841 26.80 10.46 -21.87
CA LEU A 841 27.13 9.06 -22.05
C LEU A 841 27.25 8.86 -23.56
N GLY A 842 28.50 8.87 -24.06
CA GLY A 842 28.80 8.60 -25.45
C GLY A 842 28.04 7.36 -25.91
N SER A 843 27.17 7.54 -26.90
CA SER A 843 26.42 6.47 -27.54
C SER A 843 27.40 5.39 -28.01
N ILE A 844 27.39 4.23 -27.35
CA ILE A 844 28.02 3.02 -27.87
C ILE A 844 27.12 2.59 -29.04
N PRO A 845 27.61 2.61 -30.30
CA PRO A 845 26.79 2.16 -31.41
C PRO A 845 26.52 0.66 -31.25
N PRO A 846 25.32 0.17 -31.60
CA PRO A 846 25.00 -1.25 -31.53
C PRO A 846 26.01 -2.03 -32.38
N GLN A 847 26.71 -2.96 -31.75
CA GLN A 847 27.55 -3.91 -32.49
C GLN A 847 26.64 -4.74 -33.39
N ALA A 848 26.85 -4.60 -34.70
CA ALA A 848 26.24 -5.46 -35.71
C ALA A 848 26.61 -6.93 -35.41
N PRO A 849 25.68 -7.88 -35.62
CA PRO A 849 25.99 -9.29 -35.47
C PRO A 849 27.09 -9.68 -36.46
N ALA A 850 28.08 -10.41 -35.96
CA ALA A 850 29.19 -10.91 -36.75
C ALA A 850 28.68 -11.92 -37.80
N ASP A 851 28.73 -11.53 -39.07
CA ASP A 851 28.72 -12.46 -40.19
C ASP A 851 30.05 -13.21 -40.25
N GLY A 852 29.99 -14.54 -40.39
CA GLY A 852 31.05 -15.26 -41.09
C GLY A 852 31.32 -16.71 -40.68
N VAL A 853 30.91 -17.62 -41.57
CA VAL A 853 31.55 -18.90 -41.95
C VAL A 853 31.40 -20.03 -40.92
N GLY A 854 30.83 -21.20 -41.21
CA GLY A 854 30.68 -21.95 -42.46
C GLY A 854 31.15 -23.39 -42.17
N GLY A 855 30.23 -24.35 -42.18
CA GLY A 855 30.53 -25.76 -41.93
C GLY A 855 29.27 -26.60 -41.99
N GLY A 856 28.96 -27.15 -43.16
CA GLY A 856 27.84 -28.06 -43.34
C GLY A 856 28.17 -29.47 -42.88
N VAL A 857 27.16 -30.21 -42.42
CA VAL A 857 26.99 -31.66 -42.63
C VAL A 857 25.49 -31.99 -42.64
N GLU A 858 25.12 -32.71 -43.68
CA GLU A 858 23.98 -33.59 -43.97
C GLU A 858 22.96 -33.95 -42.86
N GLY A 859 21.67 -33.83 -43.23
CA GLY A 859 20.75 -34.96 -43.32
C GLY A 859 20.16 -35.58 -42.04
N SER A 860 18.89 -35.31 -41.76
CA SER A 860 17.85 -36.36 -41.52
C SER A 860 16.48 -35.74 -41.21
N GLU A 861 15.46 -36.26 -41.89
CA GLU A 861 14.03 -35.99 -41.69
C GLU A 861 13.54 -36.43 -40.30
N PRO A 862 12.49 -35.80 -39.74
CA PRO A 862 11.67 -36.43 -38.71
C PRO A 862 10.35 -36.99 -39.32
N PRO A 863 9.93 -38.21 -38.96
CA PRO A 863 8.64 -38.73 -39.38
C PRO A 863 7.52 -38.15 -38.51
N GLY A 864 6.35 -37.98 -39.13
CA GLY A 864 5.16 -37.46 -38.50
C GLY A 864 4.39 -38.43 -37.60
N ALA A 865 3.37 -37.83 -37.00
CA ALA A 865 2.10 -38.39 -36.54
C ALA A 865 2.10 -39.55 -35.53
N ARG A 866 1.71 -39.21 -34.29
CA ARG A 866 0.40 -39.59 -33.71
C ARG A 866 0.06 -38.73 -32.51
#